data_AF-A0A6A4C0K1-F1
#
_entry.id   AF-A0A6A4C0K1-F1
#
_cell.length_a   1.000
_cell.length_b   1.000
_cell.length_c   1.000
_cell.angle_alpha   90.00
_cell.angle_beta   90.00
_cell.angle_gamma   90.00
#
_symmetry.space_group_name_H-M   'P 1'
#
loop_
_entity.id
_entity.type
_entity.pdbx_description
1 polymer ?
#
loop_
_entity_poly.entity_id
_entity_poly.type
_entity_poly.pdbx_seq_one_letter_code
_entity_poly.pdbx_strand_id
1 'polypeptide(L)'
;MNVITVYEDSSCSGAPVKLTMTQGFVCDAERDPSSAECRPDGTSHSSVSSCTSDYNELPATAFGNNTSYLVVEEFSNYYCGTVDSVTVYVVDSACHTNADDATSFRADCADGYIHGCAKRFSIGGVQGPVSNGQLTSVTIYDGGSCSAPAASLSFTRELTCTSPIKGSTCDYNGVVNTVTDCTNYYSGWGDTSGSISKAFEGYQYLIVEEYDPSAMYCGDNNGLFNVTGYHIDEKCHMNRDGTASTKMTLGRSLAIAKYSDPSCERVVSEEEVPYGDPYDRACANNATKYLYSGSTPSMSAVTVYEDSSCSTTPVKLTVAQGFVCEAERDPSSGNCRHDGNSHYSVSSCTDDYNELAAAAFGVDTPYVVVEEFLNHFCDNRVDLATVYIMDNTCHTNTDDATSFRATLTSDGSAIITTYADANCELAQSSTDFTKRSEMCLPQRHCADGSIHGCAKRFSVGGLKRSAPSGLMTAIAIYERSCEEIPLQVLAFPDSTCEATAMGIDGCNDWSDNWFYYSSNCIVDSTDFTASKFRDAPYLLVEKYAEGTNCGAQLYAIAYRSDSDCHPSGFDKTHFRVSLNENNSVTIATFPSGLCRDSDAETTYVTVGSSYINTSACFNGTIRLSANLTAFSGQAPSLDAYKTREQIMFPDWLWDPTPRRIFESD
;
A
#
# COMPACT_ATOMS: atom_id res chain seq x y z
N MET A 1 4.21 -46.74 12.42
CA MET A 1 2.87 -46.67 13.04
C MET A 1 2.33 -48.09 13.19
N ASN A 2 1.64 -48.36 14.30
CA ASN A 2 0.87 -49.60 14.44
C ASN A 2 -0.41 -49.45 13.61
N VAL A 3 -0.67 -50.41 12.73
CA VAL A 3 -1.83 -50.41 11.84
C VAL A 3 -2.80 -51.48 12.34
N ILE A 4 -4.07 -51.10 12.49
CA ILE A 4 -5.18 -52.01 12.74
C ILE A 4 -6.07 -51.95 11.50
N THR A 5 -6.22 -53.08 10.82
CA THR A 5 -7.08 -53.21 9.64
C THR A 5 -8.34 -53.95 10.05
N VAL A 6 -9.51 -53.41 9.72
CA VAL A 6 -10.82 -53.96 10.12
C VAL A 6 -11.57 -54.44 8.88
N TYR A 7 -12.12 -55.65 8.97
CA TYR A 7 -12.89 -56.32 7.92
C TYR A 7 -14.29 -56.66 8.43
N GLU A 8 -15.27 -56.66 7.52
CA GLU A 8 -16.63 -57.16 7.78
C GLU A 8 -16.73 -58.69 7.72
N ASP A 9 -15.77 -59.35 7.07
CA ASP A 9 -15.71 -60.81 7.03
C ASP A 9 -14.87 -61.37 8.18
N SER A 10 -15.22 -62.58 8.62
CA SER A 10 -14.49 -63.29 9.69
C SER A 10 -13.20 -63.97 9.20
N SER A 11 -12.93 -63.88 7.90
CA SER A 11 -11.75 -64.46 7.25
C SER A 11 -10.65 -63.44 6.94
N CYS A 12 -10.91 -62.13 7.14
CA CYS A 12 -10.05 -61.01 6.79
C CYS A 12 -9.52 -61.10 5.35
N SER A 13 -10.38 -61.55 4.43
CA SER A 13 -10.00 -61.93 3.06
C SER A 13 -10.53 -60.98 1.99
N GLY A 14 -11.58 -60.22 2.31
CA GLY A 14 -12.14 -59.18 1.46
C GLY A 14 -11.38 -57.86 1.54
N ALA A 15 -11.95 -56.81 0.94
CA ALA A 15 -11.47 -55.45 1.16
C ALA A 15 -11.76 -55.02 2.61
N PRO A 16 -10.83 -54.35 3.29
CA PRO A 16 -11.09 -53.81 4.61
C PRO A 16 -12.10 -52.65 4.51
N VAL A 17 -12.75 -52.35 5.63
CA VAL A 17 -13.68 -51.20 5.75
C VAL A 17 -13.09 -50.03 6.53
N LYS A 18 -12.07 -50.30 7.35
CA LYS A 18 -11.36 -49.29 8.14
C LYS A 18 -9.89 -49.66 8.36
N LEU A 19 -9.01 -48.68 8.29
CA LEU A 19 -7.63 -48.75 8.76
C LEU A 19 -7.44 -47.74 9.88
N THR A 20 -6.83 -48.11 10.99
CA THR A 20 -6.42 -47.17 12.04
C THR A 20 -4.93 -47.29 12.23
N MET A 21 -4.22 -46.18 12.13
CA MET A 21 -2.78 -46.11 12.28
C MET A 21 -2.45 -45.18 13.43
N THR A 22 -1.72 -45.66 14.43
CA THR A 22 -1.37 -44.86 15.62
C THR A 22 0.13 -44.80 15.82
N GLN A 23 0.61 -43.66 16.30
CA GLN A 23 1.98 -43.48 16.70
C GLN A 23 2.24 -44.20 18.04
N GLY A 24 2.87 -45.37 17.97
CA GLY A 24 3.30 -46.15 19.14
C GLY A 24 4.83 -46.28 19.19
N PHE A 25 5.39 -46.39 20.40
CA PHE A 25 6.84 -46.52 20.62
C PHE A 25 7.41 -47.91 20.27
N VAL A 26 6.56 -48.93 20.07
CA VAL A 26 6.96 -50.30 19.74
C VAL A 26 5.95 -50.92 18.78
N CYS A 27 6.45 -51.51 17.70
CA CYS A 27 5.65 -52.27 16.74
C CYS A 27 5.55 -53.73 17.20
N ASP A 28 4.42 -54.11 17.81
CA ASP A 28 4.26 -55.44 18.44
C ASP A 28 4.26 -56.60 17.42
N ALA A 29 4.02 -56.33 16.13
CA ALA A 29 4.09 -57.32 15.06
C ALA A 29 5.52 -57.90 14.86
N GLU A 30 6.57 -57.20 15.29
CA GLU A 30 7.95 -57.71 15.25
C GLU A 30 8.28 -58.65 16.43
N ARG A 31 7.48 -58.63 17.52
CA ARG A 31 7.71 -59.46 18.72
C ARG A 31 6.98 -60.80 18.69
N ASP A 32 5.87 -60.91 17.97
CA ASP A 32 5.10 -62.15 17.84
C ASP A 32 4.43 -62.26 16.44
N PRO A 33 5.00 -63.02 15.50
CA PRO A 33 4.44 -63.19 14.16
C PRO A 33 3.10 -63.96 14.14
N SER A 34 2.62 -64.47 15.28
CA SER A 34 1.25 -65.01 15.41
C SER A 34 0.18 -63.92 15.64
N SER A 35 0.57 -62.65 15.76
CA SER A 35 -0.34 -61.51 15.96
C SER A 35 -1.08 -61.04 14.70
N ALA A 36 -0.66 -61.49 13.51
CA ALA A 36 -1.36 -61.23 12.24
C ALA A 36 -2.53 -62.21 11.98
N GLU A 37 -3.04 -62.88 13.02
CA GLU A 37 -4.24 -63.70 12.92
C GLU A 37 -5.48 -62.80 12.90
N CYS A 38 -6.38 -63.06 11.96
CA CYS A 38 -7.71 -62.45 11.89
C CYS A 38 -8.47 -62.74 13.19
N ARG A 39 -8.63 -61.71 14.06
CA ARG A 39 -9.26 -61.88 15.38
C ARG A 39 -10.63 -61.20 15.41
N PRO A 40 -11.67 -61.87 15.95
CA PRO A 40 -12.98 -61.24 16.14
C PRO A 40 -12.88 -60.15 17.22
N ASP A 41 -13.28 -58.92 16.89
CA ASP A 41 -13.09 -57.72 17.72
C ASP A 41 -14.31 -57.42 18.61
N GLY A 42 -14.94 -58.45 19.18
CA GLY A 42 -16.10 -58.33 20.07
C GLY A 42 -17.41 -57.83 19.43
N THR A 43 -17.37 -57.38 18.17
CA THR A 43 -18.52 -57.06 17.30
C THR A 43 -18.48 -57.92 16.03
N SER A 44 -19.38 -57.74 15.06
CA SER A 44 -19.45 -58.51 13.80
C SER A 44 -18.24 -58.33 12.85
N HIS A 45 -17.09 -57.91 13.36
CA HIS A 45 -15.89 -57.55 12.61
C HIS A 45 -14.69 -58.39 13.02
N SER A 46 -13.73 -58.51 12.11
CA SER A 46 -12.41 -59.08 12.42
C SER A 46 -11.30 -58.10 12.08
N SER A 47 -10.22 -58.11 12.88
CA SER A 47 -9.11 -57.20 12.70
C SER A 47 -7.76 -57.90 12.57
N VAL A 48 -6.84 -57.25 11.85
CA VAL A 48 -5.45 -57.65 11.65
C VAL A 48 -4.54 -56.50 12.03
N SER A 49 -3.55 -56.75 12.88
CA SER A 49 -2.52 -55.76 13.21
C SER A 49 -1.28 -55.91 12.33
N SER A 50 -0.72 -54.80 11.89
CA SER A 50 0.53 -54.74 11.11
C SER A 50 1.30 -53.44 11.39
N CYS A 51 2.39 -53.21 10.67
CA CYS A 51 3.27 -52.06 10.86
C CYS A 51 3.55 -51.39 9.52
N THR A 52 3.52 -50.05 9.51
CA THR A 52 3.96 -49.26 8.35
C THR A 52 4.85 -48.09 8.76
N SER A 53 5.83 -47.76 7.92
CA SER A 53 6.62 -46.53 7.98
C SER A 53 6.03 -45.40 7.14
N ASP A 54 5.11 -45.72 6.22
CA ASP A 54 4.44 -44.76 5.33
C ASP A 54 2.94 -45.10 5.21
N TYR A 55 2.08 -44.19 5.66
CA TYR A 55 0.63 -44.41 5.60
C TYR A 55 0.00 -43.91 4.29
N ASN A 56 0.75 -43.29 3.39
CA ASN A 56 0.19 -42.73 2.14
C ASN A 56 -0.09 -43.82 1.09
N GLU A 57 0.74 -44.85 1.02
CA GLU A 57 0.62 -45.94 0.03
C GLU A 57 -0.25 -47.12 0.53
N LEU A 58 -0.40 -47.23 1.85
CA LEU A 58 -1.10 -48.34 2.49
C LEU A 58 -2.60 -48.40 2.12
N PRO A 59 -3.37 -47.30 2.13
CA PRO A 59 -4.79 -47.33 1.79
C PRO A 59 -5.05 -47.76 0.36
N ALA A 60 -4.27 -47.27 -0.61
CA ALA A 60 -4.42 -47.65 -2.01
C ALA A 60 -4.17 -49.16 -2.22
N THR A 61 -3.20 -49.71 -1.49
CA THR A 61 -2.91 -51.15 -1.51
C THR A 61 -4.01 -51.96 -0.82
N ALA A 62 -4.55 -51.46 0.29
CA ALA A 62 -5.51 -52.16 1.12
C ALA A 62 -6.94 -52.16 0.54
N PHE A 63 -7.44 -51.01 0.09
CA PHE A 63 -8.77 -50.87 -0.48
C PHE A 63 -8.82 -51.12 -2.00
N GLY A 64 -7.66 -51.09 -2.67
CA GLY A 64 -7.52 -51.19 -4.12
C GLY A 64 -7.59 -49.83 -4.83
N ASN A 65 -6.90 -49.71 -5.96
CA ASN A 65 -6.68 -48.43 -6.69
C ASN A 65 -7.95 -47.74 -7.23
N ASN A 66 -9.11 -48.41 -7.23
CA ASN A 66 -10.38 -47.89 -7.76
C ASN A 66 -11.43 -47.65 -6.66
N THR A 67 -11.06 -47.79 -5.40
CA THR A 67 -11.99 -47.70 -4.28
C THR A 67 -11.77 -46.38 -3.56
N SER A 68 -12.78 -45.52 -3.53
CA SER A 68 -12.74 -44.26 -2.78
C SER A 68 -12.58 -44.52 -1.28
N TYR A 69 -11.74 -43.75 -0.62
CA TYR A 69 -11.56 -43.82 0.84
C TYR A 69 -11.35 -42.43 1.45
N LEU A 70 -11.81 -42.24 2.68
CA LEU A 70 -11.64 -41.02 3.48
C LEU A 70 -10.53 -41.24 4.50
N VAL A 71 -9.44 -40.48 4.39
CA VAL A 71 -8.36 -40.39 5.35
C VAL A 71 -8.66 -39.26 6.35
N VAL A 72 -8.56 -39.56 7.63
CA VAL A 72 -8.72 -38.64 8.75
C VAL A 72 -7.43 -38.67 9.55
N GLU A 73 -6.69 -37.58 9.53
CA GLU A 73 -5.44 -37.42 10.27
C GLU A 73 -5.69 -36.58 11.51
N GLU A 74 -5.24 -37.07 12.66
CA GLU A 74 -5.27 -36.34 13.92
C GLU A 74 -3.85 -35.97 14.30
N PHE A 75 -3.66 -34.70 14.67
CA PHE A 75 -2.34 -34.16 14.99
C PHE A 75 -2.19 -33.93 16.48
N SER A 76 -1.00 -34.23 16.99
CA SER A 76 -0.64 -34.00 18.40
C SER A 76 -0.37 -32.53 18.73
N ASN A 77 -0.37 -31.65 17.73
CA ASN A 77 -0.14 -30.22 17.90
C ASN A 77 -1.02 -29.36 16.98
N TYR A 78 -1.12 -28.08 17.34
CA TYR A 78 -1.96 -27.08 16.66
C TYR A 78 -1.51 -26.75 15.23
N TYR A 79 -0.23 -26.93 14.91
CA TYR A 79 0.34 -26.57 13.60
C TYR A 79 0.29 -27.71 12.58
N CYS A 80 -0.41 -28.81 12.89
CA CYS A 80 -0.43 -30.02 12.07
C CYS A 80 0.98 -30.55 11.74
N GLY A 81 1.95 -30.36 12.64
CA GLY A 81 3.36 -30.69 12.39
C GLY A 81 3.70 -32.16 12.66
N THR A 82 2.93 -32.83 13.51
CA THR A 82 3.17 -34.23 13.89
C THR A 82 1.85 -34.99 13.94
N VAL A 83 1.70 -35.95 13.03
CA VAL A 83 0.54 -36.86 12.97
C VAL A 83 0.59 -37.84 14.14
N ASP A 84 -0.46 -37.84 14.96
CA ASP A 84 -0.63 -38.72 16.11
C ASP A 84 -1.37 -40.01 15.72
N SER A 85 -2.47 -39.86 14.97
CA SER A 85 -3.24 -40.97 14.43
C SER A 85 -3.72 -40.69 13.01
N VAL A 86 -3.91 -41.76 12.22
CA VAL A 86 -4.53 -41.71 10.90
C VAL A 86 -5.60 -42.79 10.84
N THR A 87 -6.85 -42.40 10.62
CA THR A 87 -7.94 -43.35 10.40
C THR A 87 -8.42 -43.24 8.95
N VAL A 88 -8.53 -44.36 8.26
CA VAL A 88 -9.00 -44.41 6.87
C VAL A 88 -10.27 -45.24 6.80
N TYR A 89 -11.29 -44.70 6.14
CA TYR A 89 -12.59 -45.34 5.95
C TYR A 89 -12.81 -45.60 4.47
N VAL A 90 -13.38 -46.76 4.12
CA VAL A 90 -13.90 -46.95 2.76
C VAL A 90 -15.09 -46.02 2.52
N VAL A 91 -15.17 -45.45 1.32
CA VAL A 91 -16.30 -44.63 0.87
C VAL A 91 -17.00 -45.40 -0.24
N ASP A 92 -17.82 -46.36 0.17
CA ASP A 92 -18.83 -46.96 -0.67
C ASP A 92 -20.20 -46.58 -0.10
N SER A 93 -21.24 -46.55 -0.93
CA SER A 93 -22.57 -46.09 -0.52
C SER A 93 -23.27 -47.02 0.51
N ALA A 94 -22.59 -47.99 1.10
CA ALA A 94 -23.11 -48.85 2.17
C ALA A 94 -22.88 -48.25 3.57
N CYS A 95 -23.73 -48.65 4.51
CA CYS A 95 -23.54 -48.33 5.92
C CYS A 95 -22.64 -49.38 6.56
N HIS A 96 -21.41 -49.00 6.88
CA HIS A 96 -20.51 -49.82 7.69
C HIS A 96 -20.70 -49.51 9.18
N THR A 97 -20.76 -50.54 10.02
CA THR A 97 -20.82 -50.38 11.48
C THR A 97 -19.40 -50.18 12.02
N ASN A 98 -19.15 -49.13 12.81
CA ASN A 98 -17.87 -48.98 13.49
C ASN A 98 -17.81 -49.92 14.70
N ALA A 99 -16.64 -50.43 15.06
CA ALA A 99 -16.44 -51.31 16.22
C ALA A 99 -16.89 -50.70 17.56
N ASP A 100 -17.10 -49.38 17.61
CA ASP A 100 -17.46 -48.62 18.81
C ASP A 100 -18.97 -48.31 18.95
N ASP A 101 -19.87 -48.93 18.17
CA ASP A 101 -21.34 -48.73 18.20
C ASP A 101 -21.86 -47.28 18.05
N ALA A 102 -20.99 -46.30 17.74
CA ALA A 102 -21.36 -44.91 17.49
C ALA A 102 -21.94 -44.74 16.08
N THR A 103 -23.26 -44.69 15.98
CA THR A 103 -24.02 -44.44 14.75
C THR A 103 -24.05 -42.95 14.39
N SER A 104 -22.92 -42.42 13.93
CA SER A 104 -22.74 -41.20 13.10
C SER A 104 -21.37 -40.59 13.37
N PHE A 105 -20.65 -40.22 12.30
CA PHE A 105 -19.46 -39.40 12.44
C PHE A 105 -19.90 -37.94 12.61
N ARG A 106 -20.04 -37.47 13.86
CA ARG A 106 -20.22 -36.05 14.15
C ARG A 106 -18.86 -35.44 14.48
N ALA A 107 -18.31 -34.68 13.55
CA ALA A 107 -17.10 -33.90 13.78
C ALA A 107 -17.47 -32.60 14.51
N ASP A 108 -17.71 -32.69 15.81
CA ASP A 108 -17.74 -31.50 16.65
C ASP A 108 -16.27 -31.17 17.01
N CYS A 109 -15.72 -30.08 16.45
CA CYS A 109 -14.59 -29.41 17.09
C CYS A 109 -15.09 -29.00 18.47
N ALA A 110 -14.55 -29.57 19.55
CA ALA A 110 -15.00 -29.24 20.89
C ALA A 110 -14.91 -27.72 21.09
N ASP A 111 -16.06 -27.09 21.28
CA ASP A 111 -16.17 -25.72 21.76
C ASP A 111 -15.39 -25.62 23.06
N GLY A 112 -14.26 -24.94 22.99
CA GLY A 112 -13.35 -24.81 24.10
C GLY A 112 -12.24 -23.87 23.71
N TYR A 113 -12.46 -22.60 24.01
CA TYR A 113 -11.42 -21.60 24.06
C TYR A 113 -10.13 -22.24 24.61
N ILE A 114 -9.10 -22.31 23.75
CA ILE A 114 -7.70 -22.58 24.06
C ILE A 114 -7.34 -24.09 24.25
N HIS A 115 -6.58 -24.65 23.28
CA HIS A 115 -5.87 -25.96 23.24
C HIS A 115 -6.72 -27.23 22.91
N GLY A 116 -6.55 -28.03 21.85
CA GLY A 116 -5.54 -28.16 20.81
C GLY A 116 -5.56 -29.60 20.25
N CYS A 117 -6.47 -29.92 19.32
CA CYS A 117 -6.39 -31.08 18.42
C CYS A 117 -6.85 -30.61 17.03
N ALA A 118 -5.96 -30.64 16.03
CA ALA A 118 -6.34 -30.39 14.64
C ALA A 118 -6.63 -31.74 13.95
N LYS A 119 -7.72 -31.81 13.19
CA LYS A 119 -8.02 -32.95 12.30
C LYS A 119 -7.92 -32.49 10.84
N ARG A 120 -7.29 -33.29 9.98
CA ARG A 120 -7.26 -33.08 8.52
C ARG A 120 -8.02 -34.22 7.84
N PHE A 121 -8.87 -33.86 6.88
CA PHE A 121 -9.65 -34.81 6.10
C PHE A 121 -9.14 -34.80 4.66
N SER A 122 -8.82 -35.97 4.12
CA SER A 122 -8.38 -36.15 2.74
C SER A 122 -9.14 -37.32 2.11
N ILE A 123 -9.49 -37.25 0.82
CA ILE A 123 -10.16 -38.35 0.12
C ILE A 123 -9.17 -38.92 -0.90
N GLY A 124 -9.01 -40.24 -0.95
CA GLY A 124 -8.18 -40.95 -1.94
C GLY A 124 -8.98 -41.98 -2.73
N GLY A 125 -8.34 -42.62 -3.73
CA GLY A 125 -8.92 -43.76 -4.46
C GLY A 125 -9.72 -43.44 -5.74
N VAL A 126 -9.89 -42.17 -6.10
CA VAL A 126 -10.47 -41.76 -7.38
C VAL A 126 -9.33 -41.39 -8.34
N GLN A 127 -8.73 -42.39 -9.00
CA GLN A 127 -7.62 -42.26 -9.96
C GLN A 127 -6.47 -41.31 -9.54
N GLY A 128 -5.59 -41.79 -8.64
CA GLY A 128 -4.28 -41.17 -8.37
C GLY A 128 -3.96 -41.01 -6.88
N PRO A 129 -2.69 -40.73 -6.53
CA PRO A 129 -2.27 -40.43 -5.17
C PRO A 129 -2.94 -39.16 -4.62
N VAL A 130 -3.14 -39.13 -3.30
CA VAL A 130 -3.68 -37.99 -2.54
C VAL A 130 -2.90 -36.71 -2.84
N SER A 131 -3.59 -35.59 -3.07
CA SER A 131 -2.96 -34.31 -3.45
C SER A 131 -2.07 -33.68 -2.38
N ASN A 132 -2.01 -34.22 -1.15
CA ASN A 132 -1.23 -33.68 -0.02
C ASN A 132 -1.43 -32.17 0.22
N GLY A 133 -2.55 -31.59 -0.22
CA GLY A 133 -2.85 -30.16 -0.14
C GLY A 133 -2.32 -29.31 -1.31
N GLN A 134 -1.73 -29.91 -2.34
CA GLN A 134 -1.33 -29.22 -3.58
C GLN A 134 -2.55 -28.92 -4.47
N LEU A 135 -2.48 -27.81 -5.20
CA LEU A 135 -3.46 -27.42 -6.21
C LEU A 135 -2.98 -27.83 -7.60
N THR A 136 -3.93 -28.24 -8.45
CA THR A 136 -3.67 -28.40 -9.88
C THR A 136 -3.66 -27.01 -10.51
N SER A 137 -2.54 -26.64 -11.11
CA SER A 137 -2.42 -25.45 -11.93
C SER A 137 -2.69 -25.80 -13.39
N VAL A 138 -3.50 -25.01 -14.08
CA VAL A 138 -3.77 -25.14 -15.51
C VAL A 138 -3.55 -23.79 -16.17
N THR A 139 -2.53 -23.70 -17.02
CA THR A 139 -2.26 -22.51 -17.84
C THR A 139 -2.80 -22.72 -19.24
N ILE A 140 -3.49 -21.72 -19.80
CA ILE A 140 -4.10 -21.74 -21.13
C ILE A 140 -3.44 -20.68 -22.00
N TYR A 141 -3.04 -21.07 -23.22
CA TYR A 141 -2.40 -20.19 -24.19
C TYR A 141 -3.23 -20.11 -25.49
N ASP A 142 -3.56 -18.89 -25.90
CA ASP A 142 -4.21 -18.59 -27.17
C ASP A 142 -3.16 -18.52 -28.28
N GLY A 143 -2.71 -19.69 -28.74
CA GLY A 143 -1.66 -19.77 -29.75
C GLY A 143 -1.33 -21.21 -30.10
N GLY A 144 -0.33 -21.40 -30.95
CA GLY A 144 0.21 -22.72 -31.33
C GLY A 144 1.32 -23.25 -30.41
N SER A 145 1.65 -22.52 -29.33
CA SER A 145 2.70 -22.88 -28.38
C SER A 145 2.33 -22.44 -26.96
N CYS A 146 2.99 -23.02 -25.94
CA CYS A 146 2.88 -22.60 -24.54
C CYS A 146 3.94 -21.56 -24.19
N SER A 147 3.89 -20.41 -24.87
CA SER A 147 4.80 -19.30 -24.66
C SER A 147 4.01 -18.11 -24.11
N ALA A 148 4.55 -17.42 -23.11
CA ALA A 148 3.91 -16.26 -22.53
C ALA A 148 3.64 -15.15 -23.58
N PRO A 149 2.60 -14.31 -23.35
CA PRO A 149 1.66 -14.38 -22.25
C PRO A 149 0.61 -15.49 -22.43
N ALA A 150 0.32 -16.20 -21.35
CA ALA A 150 -0.84 -17.06 -21.25
C ALA A 150 -2.13 -16.23 -21.29
N ALA A 151 -3.19 -16.77 -21.87
CA ALA A 151 -4.51 -16.17 -21.86
C ALA A 151 -5.13 -16.19 -20.45
N SER A 152 -4.97 -17.33 -19.75
CA SER A 152 -5.38 -17.47 -18.35
C SER A 152 -4.58 -18.55 -17.63
N LEU A 153 -4.65 -18.52 -16.31
CA LEU A 153 -4.10 -19.51 -15.40
C LEU A 153 -5.15 -19.80 -14.34
N SER A 154 -5.36 -21.06 -13.96
CA SER A 154 -6.20 -21.38 -12.80
C SER A 154 -5.50 -22.33 -11.85
N PHE A 155 -5.84 -22.23 -10.57
CA PHE A 155 -5.48 -23.19 -9.54
C PHE A 155 -6.76 -23.74 -8.92
N THR A 156 -6.98 -25.04 -9.07
CA THR A 156 -8.16 -25.74 -8.55
C THR A 156 -7.76 -26.81 -7.55
N ARG A 157 -8.62 -27.00 -6.55
CA ARG A 157 -8.53 -28.15 -5.62
C ARG A 157 -9.03 -29.40 -6.33
N GLU A 158 -8.17 -30.08 -7.07
CA GLU A 158 -8.46 -31.43 -7.54
C GLU A 158 -8.15 -32.48 -6.46
N LEU A 159 -8.92 -33.57 -6.45
CA LEU A 159 -8.77 -34.67 -5.49
C LEU A 159 -7.43 -35.41 -5.65
N THR A 160 -6.87 -35.38 -6.86
CA THR A 160 -5.59 -35.99 -7.21
C THR A 160 -4.76 -34.99 -8.00
N CYS A 161 -3.50 -34.80 -7.60
CA CYS A 161 -2.54 -34.01 -8.37
C CYS A 161 -1.32 -34.89 -8.62
N THR A 162 -1.09 -35.24 -9.89
CA THR A 162 0.10 -36.01 -10.30
C THR A 162 0.97 -35.13 -11.17
N SER A 163 2.03 -34.56 -10.58
CA SER A 163 3.05 -33.86 -11.37
C SER A 163 3.68 -34.88 -12.32
N PRO A 164 3.66 -34.66 -13.65
CA PRO A 164 4.37 -35.54 -14.56
C PRO A 164 5.85 -35.54 -14.16
N ILE A 165 6.41 -36.73 -13.95
CA ILE A 165 7.76 -36.98 -13.39
C ILE A 165 8.91 -36.31 -14.20
N LYS A 166 8.62 -35.56 -15.27
CA LYS A 166 9.58 -34.74 -16.02
C LYS A 166 8.93 -33.50 -16.65
N GLY A 167 8.74 -32.43 -15.87
CA GLY A 167 8.45 -31.10 -16.38
C GLY A 167 7.04 -30.95 -16.99
N SER A 168 6.49 -29.76 -16.87
CA SER A 168 5.20 -29.38 -17.42
C SER A 168 5.26 -29.48 -18.95
N THR A 169 4.60 -30.47 -19.56
CA THR A 169 4.53 -30.63 -21.02
C THR A 169 3.44 -29.74 -21.61
N CYS A 170 3.78 -29.07 -22.71
CA CYS A 170 2.83 -28.27 -23.47
C CYS A 170 1.94 -29.19 -24.32
N ASP A 171 0.66 -29.26 -23.98
CA ASP A 171 -0.30 -30.15 -24.63
C ASP A 171 -1.35 -29.34 -25.41
N TYR A 172 -1.60 -29.73 -26.67
CA TYR A 172 -2.65 -29.14 -27.49
C TYR A 172 -3.90 -30.03 -27.45
N ASN A 173 -5.03 -29.48 -27.00
CA ASN A 173 -6.28 -30.23 -26.87
C ASN A 173 -7.20 -30.15 -28.11
N GLY A 174 -6.72 -29.58 -29.22
CA GLY A 174 -7.54 -29.31 -30.42
C GLY A 174 -8.20 -27.93 -30.43
N VAL A 175 -8.11 -27.17 -29.34
CA VAL A 175 -8.65 -25.81 -29.21
C VAL A 175 -7.54 -24.85 -28.79
N VAL A 176 -6.93 -25.10 -27.62
CA VAL A 176 -5.90 -24.26 -26.99
C VAL A 176 -4.69 -25.12 -26.60
N ASN A 177 -3.57 -24.45 -26.33
CA ASN A 177 -2.41 -25.08 -25.72
C ASN A 177 -2.49 -24.94 -24.20
N THR A 178 -2.25 -26.04 -23.48
CA THR A 178 -2.34 -26.08 -22.02
C THR A 178 -1.06 -26.61 -21.39
N VAL A 179 -0.72 -26.06 -20.23
CA VAL A 179 0.31 -26.59 -19.34
C VAL A 179 -0.36 -26.92 -18.01
N THR A 180 -0.14 -28.14 -17.51
CA THR A 180 -0.66 -28.57 -16.22
C THR A 180 0.49 -28.91 -15.28
N ASP A 181 0.41 -28.44 -14.04
CA ASP A 181 1.42 -28.71 -13.00
C ASP A 181 0.77 -28.80 -11.61
N CYS A 182 1.48 -29.38 -10.65
CA CYS A 182 1.08 -29.47 -9.25
C CYS A 182 1.92 -28.52 -8.41
N THR A 183 1.26 -27.57 -7.73
CA THR A 183 1.98 -26.59 -6.91
C THR A 183 1.21 -26.25 -5.64
N ASN A 184 1.95 -25.75 -4.65
CA ASN A 184 1.34 -25.04 -3.53
C ASN A 184 1.13 -23.58 -3.93
N TYR A 185 -0.09 -23.10 -3.73
CA TYR A 185 -0.42 -21.69 -3.82
C TYR A 185 -0.59 -21.13 -2.40
N TYR A 186 -0.05 -19.93 -2.18
CA TYR A 186 -0.22 -19.16 -0.97
C TYR A 186 -0.90 -17.83 -1.33
N SER A 187 -1.95 -17.47 -0.60
CA SER A 187 -2.66 -16.20 -0.80
C SER A 187 -1.69 -15.03 -0.83
N GLY A 188 -1.93 -14.11 -1.77
CA GLY A 188 -1.12 -12.91 -1.92
C GLY A 188 0.17 -13.16 -2.69
N TRP A 189 0.04 -13.74 -3.89
CA TRP A 189 1.05 -13.78 -4.98
C TRP A 189 2.02 -14.96 -5.04
N GLY A 190 1.95 -15.92 -4.12
CA GLY A 190 2.97 -16.96 -4.02
C GLY A 190 2.54 -18.29 -4.64
N ASP A 191 3.30 -18.79 -5.61
CA ASP A 191 3.24 -20.21 -5.99
C ASP A 191 4.64 -20.84 -5.96
N THR A 192 4.76 -22.07 -5.46
CA THR A 192 6.08 -22.72 -5.30
C THR A 192 6.76 -23.10 -6.61
N SER A 193 6.00 -23.20 -7.70
CA SER A 193 6.47 -23.67 -9.01
C SER A 193 6.88 -22.53 -9.97
N GLY A 194 6.58 -21.28 -9.60
CA GLY A 194 6.68 -20.11 -10.48
C GLY A 194 5.73 -20.19 -11.68
N SER A 195 4.58 -20.84 -11.53
CA SER A 195 3.57 -20.97 -12.59
C SER A 195 3.03 -19.62 -13.02
N ILE A 196 2.78 -18.70 -12.08
CA ILE A 196 2.28 -17.35 -12.40
C ILE A 196 3.33 -16.58 -13.20
N SER A 197 4.58 -16.60 -12.75
CA SER A 197 5.66 -15.85 -13.41
C SER A 197 6.00 -16.39 -14.79
N LYS A 198 5.95 -17.71 -14.99
CA LYS A 198 6.12 -18.36 -16.31
C LYS A 198 4.93 -18.10 -17.24
N ALA A 199 3.71 -18.07 -16.71
CA ALA A 199 2.53 -17.84 -17.52
C ALA A 199 2.51 -16.43 -18.11
N PHE A 200 2.86 -15.42 -17.30
CA PHE A 200 2.71 -14.02 -17.70
C PHE A 200 4.01 -13.27 -18.00
N GLU A 201 5.21 -13.78 -17.68
CA GLU A 201 6.53 -13.21 -18.05
C GLU A 201 6.68 -11.66 -17.97
N GLY A 202 6.02 -11.00 -17.02
CA GLY A 202 6.07 -9.55 -16.84
C GLY A 202 5.01 -8.74 -17.61
N TYR A 203 4.13 -9.40 -18.36
CA TYR A 203 2.90 -8.80 -18.88
C TYR A 203 1.93 -8.47 -17.73
N GLN A 204 0.96 -7.59 -17.99
CA GLN A 204 -0.03 -7.20 -17.00
C GLN A 204 -1.06 -8.31 -16.79
N TYR A 205 -1.38 -8.60 -15.52
CA TYR A 205 -2.37 -9.62 -15.19
C TYR A 205 -3.11 -9.30 -13.89
N LEU A 206 -4.33 -9.83 -13.79
CA LEU A 206 -5.15 -9.82 -12.58
C LEU A 206 -5.25 -11.23 -12.04
N ILE A 207 -4.92 -11.42 -10.76
CA ILE A 207 -5.27 -12.63 -10.01
C ILE A 207 -6.55 -12.36 -9.22
N VAL A 208 -7.50 -13.29 -9.33
CA VAL A 208 -8.75 -13.34 -8.56
C VAL A 208 -8.67 -14.58 -7.66
N GLU A 209 -8.66 -14.37 -6.35
CA GLU A 209 -8.72 -15.42 -5.35
C GLU A 209 -10.15 -15.53 -4.82
N GLU A 210 -10.71 -16.73 -4.87
CA GLU A 210 -12.05 -17.04 -4.37
C GLU A 210 -11.96 -17.95 -3.13
N TYR A 211 -12.68 -17.54 -2.09
CA TYR A 211 -12.71 -18.14 -0.77
C TYR A 211 -14.10 -18.66 -0.45
N ASP A 212 -14.17 -19.79 0.26
CA ASP A 212 -15.42 -20.30 0.81
C ASP A 212 -15.67 -19.61 2.17
N PRO A 213 -16.61 -18.66 2.24
CA PRO A 213 -16.88 -17.91 3.46
C PRO A 213 -17.50 -18.80 4.56
N SER A 214 -17.97 -20.01 4.23
CA SER A 214 -18.48 -20.97 5.20
C SER A 214 -17.38 -21.77 5.89
N ALA A 215 -16.20 -21.87 5.28
CA ALA A 215 -15.06 -22.60 5.81
C ALA A 215 -14.15 -21.70 6.68
N MET A 216 -13.81 -20.50 6.17
CA MET A 216 -12.89 -19.59 6.84
C MET A 216 -13.12 -18.13 6.40
N TYR A 217 -12.42 -17.18 7.02
CA TYR A 217 -12.45 -15.79 6.58
C TYR A 217 -11.65 -15.58 5.28
N CYS A 218 -12.06 -14.61 4.46
CA CYS A 218 -11.37 -14.29 3.23
C CYS A 218 -9.94 -13.77 3.50
N GLY A 219 -8.98 -14.26 2.71
CA GLY A 219 -7.55 -14.05 2.91
C GLY A 219 -6.84 -15.18 3.65
N ASP A 220 -7.59 -16.16 4.18
CA ASP A 220 -7.02 -17.35 4.79
C ASP A 220 -6.81 -18.48 3.76
N ASN A 221 -5.58 -19.01 3.70
CA ASN A 221 -5.21 -20.10 2.79
C ASN A 221 -6.10 -21.35 2.93
N ASN A 222 -6.70 -21.59 4.10
CA ASN A 222 -7.57 -22.74 4.30
C ASN A 222 -8.97 -22.54 3.69
N GLY A 223 -9.42 -21.29 3.58
CA GLY A 223 -10.67 -20.94 2.91
C GLY A 223 -10.53 -20.81 1.40
N LEU A 224 -9.31 -20.70 0.88
CA LEU A 224 -9.02 -20.56 -0.54
C LEU A 224 -9.38 -21.85 -1.31
N PHE A 225 -10.30 -21.73 -2.28
CA PHE A 225 -10.74 -22.88 -3.08
C PHE A 225 -10.48 -22.74 -4.58
N ASN A 226 -10.47 -21.51 -5.13
CA ASN A 226 -10.15 -21.26 -6.53
C ASN A 226 -9.28 -20.01 -6.68
N VAL A 227 -8.37 -20.04 -7.63
CA VAL A 227 -7.57 -18.89 -8.04
C VAL A 227 -7.57 -18.83 -9.55
N THR A 228 -7.88 -17.67 -10.11
CA THR A 228 -7.83 -17.45 -11.56
C THR A 228 -6.98 -16.24 -11.88
N GLY A 229 -5.96 -16.42 -12.72
CA GLY A 229 -5.15 -15.38 -13.32
C GLY A 229 -5.62 -15.07 -14.74
N TYR A 230 -5.75 -13.80 -15.03
CA TYR A 230 -6.27 -13.25 -16.26
C TYR A 230 -5.22 -12.33 -16.89
N HIS A 231 -4.84 -12.58 -18.13
CA HIS A 231 -4.01 -11.64 -18.88
C HIS A 231 -4.83 -10.42 -19.29
N ILE A 232 -4.22 -9.24 -19.17
CA ILE A 232 -4.88 -7.97 -19.43
C ILE A 232 -4.31 -7.38 -20.72
N ASP A 233 -5.01 -7.61 -21.83
CA ASP A 233 -4.66 -7.02 -23.14
C ASP A 233 -5.87 -6.56 -23.96
N GLU A 234 -7.04 -6.51 -23.32
CA GLU A 234 -8.33 -6.15 -23.92
C GLU A 234 -8.76 -7.00 -25.11
N LYS A 235 -8.18 -8.21 -25.26
CA LYS A 235 -8.59 -9.19 -26.26
C LYS A 235 -9.54 -10.23 -25.68
N CYS A 236 -10.21 -10.93 -26.58
CA CYS A 236 -11.06 -12.05 -26.24
C CYS A 236 -10.21 -13.31 -26.09
N HIS A 237 -10.32 -13.98 -24.95
CA HIS A 237 -9.56 -15.17 -24.61
C HIS A 237 -10.49 -16.37 -24.41
N MET A 238 -10.28 -17.46 -25.15
CA MET A 238 -11.15 -18.64 -25.10
C MET A 238 -10.89 -19.48 -23.83
N ASN A 239 -11.93 -20.14 -23.34
CA ASN A 239 -11.76 -21.16 -22.32
C ASN A 239 -11.16 -22.45 -22.90
N ARG A 240 -10.75 -23.37 -22.02
CA ARG A 240 -10.13 -24.65 -22.40
C ARG A 240 -10.93 -25.45 -23.43
N ASP A 241 -12.27 -25.40 -23.36
CA ASP A 241 -13.16 -26.20 -24.19
C ASP A 241 -13.55 -25.50 -25.52
N GLY A 242 -13.18 -24.23 -25.70
CA GLY A 242 -13.55 -23.44 -26.88
C GLY A 242 -15.04 -23.12 -26.97
N THR A 243 -15.76 -23.19 -25.86
CA THR A 243 -17.21 -22.99 -25.78
C THR A 243 -17.59 -21.65 -25.16
N ALA A 244 -16.67 -21.04 -24.42
CA ALA A 244 -16.85 -19.78 -23.72
C ALA A 244 -15.57 -18.93 -23.86
N SER A 245 -15.66 -17.67 -23.48
CA SER A 245 -14.50 -16.78 -23.47
C SER A 245 -14.58 -15.75 -22.35
N THR A 246 -13.46 -15.09 -22.11
CA THR A 246 -13.32 -13.99 -21.15
C THR A 246 -12.65 -12.81 -21.85
N LYS A 247 -13.08 -11.60 -21.51
CA LYS A 247 -12.44 -10.36 -21.94
C LYS A 247 -12.36 -9.41 -20.75
N MET A 248 -11.21 -8.75 -20.64
CA MET A 248 -10.90 -7.79 -19.60
C MET A 248 -10.92 -6.42 -20.27
N THR A 249 -11.66 -5.47 -19.74
CA THR A 249 -11.66 -4.11 -20.27
C THR A 249 -11.12 -3.17 -19.21
N LEU A 250 -10.14 -2.35 -19.58
CA LEU A 250 -9.57 -1.38 -18.65
C LEU A 250 -10.36 -0.08 -18.68
N GLY A 251 -10.31 0.68 -17.61
CA GLY A 251 -10.91 2.00 -17.50
C GLY A 251 -10.64 2.59 -16.13
N ARG A 252 -11.58 3.37 -15.59
CA ARG A 252 -11.57 3.72 -14.16
C ARG A 252 -11.68 2.48 -13.27
N SER A 253 -12.53 1.53 -13.66
CA SER A 253 -12.61 0.18 -13.13
C SER A 253 -12.02 -0.80 -14.17
N LEU A 254 -11.69 -2.01 -13.72
CA LEU A 254 -11.40 -3.13 -14.62
C LEU A 254 -12.66 -4.00 -14.69
N ALA A 255 -13.18 -4.23 -15.88
CA ALA A 255 -14.33 -5.12 -16.09
C ALA A 255 -13.86 -6.53 -16.49
N ILE A 256 -14.36 -7.55 -15.80
CA ILE A 256 -14.18 -8.97 -16.12
C ILE A 256 -15.48 -9.46 -16.76
N ALA A 257 -15.51 -9.55 -18.09
CA ALA A 257 -16.66 -10.04 -18.84
C ALA A 257 -16.46 -11.51 -19.22
N LYS A 258 -17.44 -12.36 -18.89
CA LYS A 258 -17.51 -13.77 -19.30
C LYS A 258 -18.60 -13.96 -20.34
N TYR A 259 -18.33 -14.80 -21.34
CA TYR A 259 -19.20 -14.99 -22.51
C TYR A 259 -19.53 -16.46 -22.69
N SER A 260 -20.70 -16.72 -23.29
CA SER A 260 -21.21 -18.09 -23.58
C SER A 260 -20.78 -18.61 -24.95
N ASP A 261 -19.88 -17.90 -25.61
CA ASP A 261 -19.34 -18.19 -26.93
C ASP A 261 -17.83 -17.89 -26.93
N PRO A 262 -17.05 -18.44 -27.87
CA PRO A 262 -15.60 -18.24 -27.91
C PRO A 262 -15.16 -16.88 -28.47
N SER A 263 -16.07 -16.08 -29.04
CA SER A 263 -15.75 -14.84 -29.78
C SER A 263 -16.13 -13.56 -29.03
N CYS A 264 -16.55 -13.68 -27.77
CA CYS A 264 -16.98 -12.56 -26.92
C CYS A 264 -18.18 -11.77 -27.48
N GLU A 265 -19.17 -12.47 -28.06
CA GLU A 265 -20.37 -11.83 -28.61
C GLU A 265 -21.58 -11.86 -27.66
N ARG A 266 -21.67 -12.86 -26.78
CA ARG A 266 -22.82 -13.15 -25.93
C ARG A 266 -22.43 -13.16 -24.45
N VAL A 267 -22.48 -11.96 -23.85
CA VAL A 267 -22.18 -11.72 -22.43
C VAL A 267 -23.08 -12.59 -21.54
N VAL A 268 -22.47 -13.26 -20.57
CA VAL A 268 -23.14 -14.07 -19.53
C VAL A 268 -23.11 -13.34 -18.20
N SER A 269 -21.94 -12.79 -17.86
CA SER A 269 -21.74 -12.03 -16.63
C SER A 269 -20.65 -11.00 -16.85
N GLU A 270 -20.74 -9.91 -16.12
CA GLU A 270 -19.73 -8.86 -16.07
C GLU A 270 -19.55 -8.45 -14.62
N GLU A 271 -18.31 -8.37 -14.19
CA GLU A 271 -17.93 -7.97 -12.83
C GLU A 271 -16.98 -6.79 -12.92
N GLU A 272 -17.25 -5.74 -12.13
CA GLU A 272 -16.37 -4.58 -12.04
C GLU A 272 -15.43 -4.72 -10.85
N VAL A 273 -14.15 -4.48 -11.11
CA VAL A 273 -13.08 -4.40 -10.12
C VAL A 273 -12.68 -2.92 -9.98
N PRO A 274 -13.07 -2.26 -8.89
CA PRO A 274 -12.61 -0.91 -8.58
C PRO A 274 -11.08 -0.83 -8.54
N TYR A 275 -10.50 0.32 -8.92
CA TYR A 275 -9.05 0.48 -8.94
C TYR A 275 -8.38 0.21 -7.58
N GLY A 276 -9.05 0.50 -6.46
CA GLY A 276 -8.48 0.32 -5.13
C GLY A 276 -8.37 -1.13 -4.65
N ASP A 277 -9.32 -1.97 -5.02
CA ASP A 277 -9.46 -3.32 -4.46
C ASP A 277 -8.21 -4.18 -4.62
N PRO A 278 -7.52 -4.20 -5.78
CA PRO A 278 -6.34 -5.03 -5.95
C PRO A 278 -5.13 -4.61 -5.11
N TYR A 279 -5.12 -3.40 -4.55
CA TYR A 279 -3.98 -2.84 -3.82
C TYR A 279 -4.16 -2.84 -2.29
N ASP A 280 -5.39 -2.95 -1.79
CA ASP A 280 -5.68 -2.88 -0.35
C ASP A 280 -5.24 -4.15 0.42
N ARG A 281 -4.78 -5.20 -0.29
CA ARG A 281 -4.45 -6.55 0.24
C ARG A 281 -5.59 -7.23 1.03
N ALA A 282 -6.69 -6.53 1.24
CA ALA A 282 -7.94 -6.98 1.81
C ALA A 282 -8.82 -7.64 0.75
N CYS A 283 -9.92 -8.23 1.19
CA CYS A 283 -10.91 -8.78 0.29
C CYS A 283 -11.92 -7.72 -0.12
N ALA A 284 -12.25 -7.67 -1.40
CA ALA A 284 -13.28 -6.78 -1.96
C ALA A 284 -14.66 -7.09 -1.38
N ASN A 285 -14.89 -8.37 -1.06
CA ASN A 285 -16.07 -8.84 -0.35
C ASN A 285 -15.68 -9.99 0.61
N ASN A 286 -16.64 -10.66 1.24
CA ASN A 286 -16.35 -11.75 2.18
C ASN A 286 -15.79 -13.03 1.53
N ALA A 287 -15.68 -13.10 0.20
CA ALA A 287 -15.29 -14.28 -0.55
C ALA A 287 -14.25 -14.03 -1.65
N THR A 288 -13.99 -12.78 -2.04
CA THR A 288 -13.19 -12.47 -3.24
C THR A 288 -12.09 -11.47 -2.93
N LYS A 289 -10.89 -11.77 -3.43
CA LYS A 289 -9.74 -10.88 -3.34
C LYS A 289 -9.08 -10.69 -4.70
N TYR A 290 -8.80 -9.44 -5.03
CA TYR A 290 -8.16 -9.04 -6.26
C TYR A 290 -6.70 -8.70 -6.04
N LEU A 291 -5.88 -8.97 -7.05
CA LEU A 291 -4.44 -8.82 -7.00
C LEU A 291 -3.98 -8.41 -8.41
N TYR A 292 -3.60 -7.14 -8.59
CA TYR A 292 -3.20 -6.60 -9.90
C TYR A 292 -1.69 -6.46 -10.02
N SER A 293 -1.13 -6.99 -11.11
CA SER A 293 0.28 -6.89 -11.45
C SER A 293 0.43 -6.09 -12.73
N GLY A 294 1.02 -4.92 -12.60
CA GLY A 294 1.25 -4.00 -13.69
C GLY A 294 1.83 -2.68 -13.19
N SER A 295 2.31 -1.84 -14.10
CA SER A 295 2.67 -0.46 -13.79
C SER A 295 1.41 0.33 -13.42
N THR A 296 1.52 1.22 -12.43
CA THR A 296 0.50 2.24 -12.19
C THR A 296 0.48 3.20 -13.39
N PRO A 297 -0.64 3.32 -14.11
CA PRO A 297 -0.76 4.26 -15.22
C PRO A 297 -0.97 5.69 -14.72
N SER A 298 -0.74 6.67 -15.59
CA SER A 298 -1.08 8.06 -15.34
C SER A 298 -2.57 8.24 -15.05
N MET A 299 -2.91 9.22 -14.23
CA MET A 299 -4.29 9.52 -13.87
C MET A 299 -5.03 10.20 -15.02
N SER A 300 -6.32 9.93 -15.14
CA SER A 300 -7.21 10.62 -16.08
C SER A 300 -7.64 11.95 -15.49
N ALA A 301 -7.40 13.05 -16.21
CA ALA A 301 -7.78 14.39 -15.81
C ALA A 301 -8.86 14.96 -16.74
N VAL A 302 -9.85 15.64 -16.16
CA VAL A 302 -10.91 16.36 -16.88
C VAL A 302 -10.96 17.78 -16.34
N THR A 303 -10.59 18.75 -17.18
CA THR A 303 -10.64 20.18 -16.85
C THR A 303 -11.89 20.80 -17.46
N VAL A 304 -12.71 21.46 -16.65
CA VAL A 304 -14.04 21.99 -17.01
C VAL A 304 -14.01 23.52 -17.08
N TYR A 305 -14.57 24.04 -18.17
CA TYR A 305 -14.64 25.44 -18.54
C TYR A 305 -16.09 25.84 -18.80
N GLU A 306 -16.41 27.12 -18.58
CA GLU A 306 -17.70 27.71 -18.97
C GLU A 306 -17.68 28.25 -20.41
N ASP A 307 -16.50 28.35 -21.03
CA ASP A 307 -16.32 28.87 -22.37
C ASP A 307 -16.09 27.77 -23.41
N SER A 308 -16.65 27.95 -24.60
CA SER A 308 -16.59 26.97 -25.70
C SER A 308 -15.23 26.82 -26.36
N SER A 309 -14.26 27.68 -26.00
CA SER A 309 -12.89 27.60 -26.49
C SER A 309 -11.92 26.97 -25.49
N CYS A 310 -12.38 26.68 -24.27
CA CYS A 310 -11.56 26.23 -23.14
C CYS A 310 -10.30 27.09 -22.97
N SER A 311 -10.44 28.40 -23.17
CA SER A 311 -9.33 29.35 -23.15
C SER A 311 -9.33 30.26 -21.92
N THR A 312 -10.46 30.32 -21.21
CA THR A 312 -10.56 31.05 -19.94
C THR A 312 -10.08 30.17 -18.79
N THR A 313 -10.02 30.74 -17.59
CA THR A 313 -9.69 29.97 -16.39
C THR A 313 -10.79 28.93 -16.13
N PRO A 314 -10.42 27.65 -15.95
CA PRO A 314 -11.40 26.61 -15.66
C PRO A 314 -12.04 26.81 -14.30
N VAL A 315 -13.23 26.23 -14.12
CA VAL A 315 -13.98 26.30 -12.87
C VAL A 315 -13.74 25.06 -11.98
N LYS A 316 -13.41 23.92 -12.61
CA LYS A 316 -13.20 22.65 -11.93
C LYS A 316 -12.19 21.79 -12.70
N LEU A 317 -11.36 21.06 -11.99
CA LEU A 317 -10.50 20.01 -12.54
C LEU A 317 -10.68 18.76 -11.70
N THR A 318 -10.99 17.64 -12.33
CA THR A 318 -11.08 16.34 -11.66
C THR A 318 -10.00 15.42 -12.20
N VAL A 319 -9.21 14.82 -11.31
CA VAL A 319 -8.18 13.84 -11.64
C VAL A 319 -8.52 12.54 -10.92
N ALA A 320 -8.67 11.46 -11.66
CA ALA A 320 -9.03 10.16 -11.12
C ALA A 320 -8.00 9.10 -11.53
N GLN A 321 -7.61 8.28 -10.58
CA GLN A 321 -6.80 7.11 -10.83
C GLN A 321 -7.67 5.99 -11.42
N GLY A 322 -7.13 5.31 -12.43
CA GLY A 322 -7.73 4.13 -13.05
C GLY A 322 -6.65 3.15 -13.51
N PHE A 323 -7.07 2.11 -14.22
CA PHE A 323 -6.16 1.14 -14.85
C PHE A 323 -5.64 1.58 -16.22
N VAL A 324 -6.10 2.73 -16.71
CA VAL A 324 -5.65 3.38 -17.95
C VAL A 324 -5.97 4.86 -17.88
N CYS A 325 -5.20 5.69 -18.58
CA CYS A 325 -5.62 7.06 -18.83
C CYS A 325 -6.59 7.10 -20.03
N GLU A 326 -7.83 7.53 -19.82
CA GLU A 326 -8.84 7.56 -20.89
C GLU A 326 -8.47 8.50 -22.04
N ALA A 327 -7.70 9.56 -21.77
CA ALA A 327 -7.24 10.48 -22.81
C ALA A 327 -6.17 9.86 -23.74
N GLU A 328 -5.49 8.77 -23.35
CA GLU A 328 -4.59 8.05 -24.26
C GLU A 328 -5.35 7.22 -25.29
N ARG A 329 -6.60 6.82 -24.98
CA ARG A 329 -7.43 5.99 -25.85
C ARG A 329 -8.10 6.78 -26.97
N ASP A 330 -8.42 8.03 -26.70
CA ASP A 330 -8.93 8.95 -27.71
C ASP A 330 -7.98 10.16 -27.83
N PRO A 331 -7.04 10.16 -28.80
CA PRO A 331 -6.13 11.29 -29.02
C PRO A 331 -6.85 12.62 -29.30
N SER A 332 -8.13 12.56 -29.67
CA SER A 332 -8.95 13.73 -29.91
C SER A 332 -9.62 14.29 -28.64
N SER A 333 -9.46 13.63 -27.48
CA SER A 333 -9.96 14.03 -26.16
C SER A 333 -9.28 15.28 -25.59
N GLY A 334 -8.09 15.62 -26.08
CA GLY A 334 -7.37 16.85 -25.73
C GLY A 334 -7.97 18.12 -26.36
N ASN A 335 -9.00 18.00 -27.19
CA ASN A 335 -9.72 19.15 -27.75
C ASN A 335 -10.85 19.57 -26.82
N CYS A 336 -11.12 20.88 -26.76
CA CYS A 336 -12.27 21.43 -26.07
C CYS A 336 -13.57 20.86 -26.66
N ARG A 337 -14.36 20.19 -25.83
CA ARG A 337 -15.63 19.55 -26.21
C ARG A 337 -16.73 19.95 -25.26
N HIS A 338 -17.96 19.87 -25.73
CA HIS A 338 -19.15 20.08 -24.91
C HIS A 338 -19.24 18.99 -23.82
N ASP A 339 -19.53 19.40 -22.59
CA ASP A 339 -19.64 18.55 -21.41
C ASP A 339 -20.84 19.03 -20.57
N GLY A 340 -21.88 18.19 -20.43
CA GLY A 340 -23.18 18.66 -19.95
C GLY A 340 -23.91 19.51 -20.98
N ASN A 341 -24.77 20.45 -20.58
CA ASN A 341 -25.40 21.41 -21.50
C ASN A 341 -24.70 22.77 -21.54
N SER A 342 -24.09 23.19 -20.41
CA SER A 342 -23.56 24.55 -20.24
C SER A 342 -22.04 24.64 -20.19
N HIS A 343 -21.31 23.51 -20.14
CA HIS A 343 -19.86 23.49 -19.98
C HIS A 343 -19.14 22.86 -21.15
N TYR A 344 -17.83 23.04 -21.11
CA TYR A 344 -16.88 22.43 -22.02
C TYR A 344 -15.73 21.82 -21.22
N SER A 345 -15.14 20.75 -21.70
CA SER A 345 -14.01 20.12 -21.03
C SER A 345 -12.91 19.67 -21.97
N VAL A 346 -11.73 19.53 -21.38
CA VAL A 346 -10.53 18.97 -22.00
C VAL A 346 -10.08 17.81 -21.13
N SER A 347 -9.89 16.64 -21.75
CA SER A 347 -9.35 15.47 -21.07
C SER A 347 -7.85 15.34 -21.33
N SER A 348 -7.09 14.97 -20.29
CA SER A 348 -5.65 14.78 -20.36
C SER A 348 -5.19 13.69 -19.39
N CYS A 349 -3.89 13.39 -19.40
CA CYS A 349 -3.24 12.48 -18.46
C CYS A 349 -2.24 13.23 -17.61
N THR A 350 -2.12 12.88 -16.33
CA THR A 350 -1.09 13.45 -15.47
C THR A 350 -0.61 12.46 -14.42
N ASP A 351 0.68 12.54 -14.10
CA ASP A 351 1.27 11.90 -12.93
C ASP A 351 1.32 12.86 -11.73
N ASP A 352 1.18 14.17 -11.98
CA ASP A 352 1.18 15.24 -10.97
C ASP A 352 -0.03 16.16 -11.17
N TYR A 353 -1.09 15.95 -10.39
CA TYR A 353 -2.27 16.80 -10.43
C TYR A 353 -2.02 18.20 -9.85
N ASN A 354 -0.99 18.41 -9.02
CA ASN A 354 -0.68 19.74 -8.50
C ASN A 354 -0.02 20.59 -9.58
N GLU A 355 0.89 20.01 -10.36
CA GLU A 355 1.47 20.67 -11.53
C GLU A 355 0.38 20.99 -12.57
N LEU A 356 -0.49 20.01 -12.86
CA LEU A 356 -1.61 20.23 -13.79
C LEU A 356 -2.56 21.33 -13.30
N ALA A 357 -2.91 21.34 -12.01
CA ALA A 357 -3.76 22.38 -11.42
C ALA A 357 -3.10 23.76 -11.51
N ALA A 358 -1.80 23.86 -11.18
CA ALA A 358 -1.06 25.11 -11.29
C ALA A 358 -1.01 25.64 -12.73
N ALA A 359 -0.86 24.75 -13.72
CA ALA A 359 -0.89 25.11 -15.13
C ALA A 359 -2.30 25.54 -15.59
N ALA A 360 -3.35 24.86 -15.13
CA ALA A 360 -4.72 25.08 -15.57
C ALA A 360 -5.33 26.37 -15.00
N PHE A 361 -5.19 26.60 -13.69
CA PHE A 361 -5.78 27.76 -13.01
C PHE A 361 -4.84 28.99 -13.01
N GLY A 362 -3.54 28.76 -13.18
CA GLY A 362 -2.50 29.79 -13.12
C GLY A 362 -2.02 30.09 -11.70
N VAL A 363 -1.03 30.98 -11.60
CA VAL A 363 -0.33 31.30 -10.35
C VAL A 363 -1.05 32.33 -9.47
N ASP A 364 -2.02 33.06 -10.04
CA ASP A 364 -2.71 34.18 -9.40
C ASP A 364 -4.21 33.95 -9.16
N THR A 365 -4.71 32.77 -9.51
CA THR A 365 -6.11 32.39 -9.29
C THR A 365 -6.19 31.40 -8.14
N PRO A 366 -6.70 31.78 -6.96
CA PRO A 366 -6.86 30.86 -5.85
C PRO A 366 -7.72 29.65 -6.23
N TYR A 367 -7.26 28.45 -5.88
CA TYR A 367 -8.00 27.21 -6.03
C TYR A 367 -7.72 26.28 -4.86
N VAL A 368 -8.64 25.36 -4.60
CA VAL A 368 -8.52 24.35 -3.54
C VAL A 368 -8.53 22.97 -4.15
N VAL A 369 -7.55 22.15 -3.77
CA VAL A 369 -7.41 20.74 -4.14
C VAL A 369 -7.98 19.90 -3.01
N VAL A 370 -8.92 19.03 -3.35
CA VAL A 370 -9.53 18.02 -2.48
C VAL A 370 -9.04 16.66 -2.93
N GLU A 371 -8.17 16.04 -2.15
CA GLU A 371 -7.63 14.70 -2.42
C GLU A 371 -8.43 13.67 -1.62
N GLU A 372 -8.83 12.59 -2.27
CA GLU A 372 -9.52 11.45 -1.69
C GLU A 372 -8.63 10.22 -1.87
N PHE A 373 -8.45 9.47 -0.79
CA PHE A 373 -7.53 8.34 -0.72
C PHE A 373 -8.30 7.03 -0.59
N LEU A 374 -7.73 5.99 -1.19
CA LEU A 374 -8.22 4.61 -1.02
C LEU A 374 -8.10 4.13 0.42
N ASN A 375 -7.13 4.65 1.17
CA ASN A 375 -6.88 4.26 2.55
C ASN A 375 -7.17 5.39 3.54
N HIS A 376 -7.42 4.99 4.79
CA HIS A 376 -7.79 5.92 5.86
C HIS A 376 -6.62 6.72 6.44
N PHE A 377 -5.40 6.52 5.94
CA PHE A 377 -4.17 7.18 6.41
C PHE A 377 -3.64 8.26 5.45
N CYS A 378 -4.35 8.54 4.35
CA CYS A 378 -3.84 9.31 3.21
C CYS A 378 -2.41 8.95 2.81
N ASP A 379 -2.13 7.65 2.76
CA ASP A 379 -0.85 7.18 2.24
C ASP A 379 -0.79 7.40 0.71
N ASN A 380 0.38 7.16 0.12
CA ASN A 380 0.84 7.62 -1.20
C ASN A 380 -0.02 7.33 -2.46
N ARG A 381 -1.29 6.95 -2.36
CA ARG A 381 -2.20 6.68 -3.48
C ARG A 381 -3.51 7.46 -3.34
N VAL A 382 -3.56 8.60 -4.03
CA VAL A 382 -4.79 9.34 -4.28
C VAL A 382 -5.65 8.55 -5.26
N ASP A 383 -6.93 8.34 -4.94
CA ASP A 383 -7.91 7.77 -5.86
C ASP A 383 -8.52 8.85 -6.76
N LEU A 384 -8.83 10.00 -6.14
CA LEU A 384 -9.52 11.11 -6.77
C LEU A 384 -9.00 12.43 -6.19
N ALA A 385 -8.56 13.35 -7.05
CA ALA A 385 -8.33 14.73 -6.69
C ALA A 385 -9.34 15.62 -7.43
N THR A 386 -10.05 16.48 -6.69
CA THR A 386 -10.92 17.48 -7.29
C THR A 386 -10.45 18.87 -6.92
N VAL A 387 -10.23 19.72 -7.92
CA VAL A 387 -9.79 21.09 -7.78
C VAL A 387 -10.93 22.02 -8.11
N TYR A 388 -11.22 22.96 -7.21
CA TYR A 388 -12.27 23.97 -7.37
C TYR A 388 -11.66 25.37 -7.41
N ILE A 389 -12.12 26.20 -8.35
CA ILE A 389 -11.79 27.63 -8.35
C ILE A 389 -12.36 28.28 -7.07
N MET A 390 -11.58 29.16 -6.44
CA MET A 390 -11.99 29.90 -5.22
C MET A 390 -12.21 31.38 -5.51
N ASP A 391 -13.19 31.69 -6.35
CA ASP A 391 -13.56 33.06 -6.73
C ASP A 391 -14.80 33.58 -5.97
N ASN A 392 -15.35 32.76 -5.06
CA ASN A 392 -16.57 33.04 -4.30
C ASN A 392 -17.85 33.18 -5.17
N THR A 393 -17.81 32.72 -6.42
CA THR A 393 -18.96 32.65 -7.34
C THR A 393 -19.62 31.27 -7.25
N CYS A 394 -20.90 31.20 -7.63
CA CYS A 394 -21.60 29.93 -7.79
C CYS A 394 -21.31 29.37 -9.18
N HIS A 395 -20.83 28.13 -9.24
CA HIS A 395 -20.59 27.41 -10.49
C HIS A 395 -21.50 26.18 -10.57
N THR A 396 -22.18 26.02 -11.70
CA THR A 396 -22.95 24.80 -12.00
C THR A 396 -22.00 23.64 -12.28
N ASN A 397 -22.40 22.43 -11.91
CA ASN A 397 -21.67 21.23 -12.34
C ASN A 397 -22.06 20.84 -13.77
N THR A 398 -21.32 19.91 -14.36
CA THR A 398 -21.58 19.35 -15.69
C THR A 398 -22.88 18.54 -15.78
N ASP A 399 -23.49 18.22 -14.64
CA ASP A 399 -24.84 17.61 -14.59
C ASP A 399 -25.97 18.64 -14.75
N ASP A 400 -25.66 19.94 -14.78
CA ASP A 400 -26.58 21.09 -14.78
C ASP A 400 -27.64 21.06 -13.66
N ALA A 401 -27.48 20.19 -12.67
CA ALA A 401 -28.45 19.94 -11.60
C ALA A 401 -27.89 20.34 -10.24
N THR A 402 -26.59 20.17 -10.03
CA THR A 402 -25.89 20.53 -8.80
C THR A 402 -24.94 21.71 -9.04
N SER A 403 -24.47 22.33 -7.97
CA SER A 403 -23.53 23.44 -8.05
C SER A 403 -22.55 23.43 -6.88
N PHE A 404 -21.51 24.24 -6.99
CA PHE A 404 -20.54 24.45 -5.93
C PHE A 404 -20.16 25.92 -5.82
N ARG A 405 -19.68 26.30 -4.63
CA ARG A 405 -18.99 27.56 -4.38
C ARG A 405 -17.82 27.30 -3.47
N ALA A 406 -16.64 27.76 -3.86
CA ALA A 406 -15.48 27.74 -3.00
C ALA A 406 -15.01 29.17 -2.69
N THR A 407 -14.64 29.39 -1.43
CA THR A 407 -14.31 30.71 -0.89
C THR A 407 -13.01 30.62 -0.11
N LEU A 408 -12.09 31.54 -0.39
CA LEU A 408 -10.92 31.79 0.46
C LEU A 408 -11.26 32.90 1.46
N THR A 409 -11.23 32.59 2.75
CA THR A 409 -11.50 33.55 3.82
C THR A 409 -10.24 34.36 4.16
N SER A 410 -10.42 35.52 4.80
CA SER A 410 -9.33 36.43 5.14
C SER A 410 -8.33 35.90 6.16
N ASP A 411 -8.71 34.85 6.92
CA ASP A 411 -7.84 34.14 7.84
C ASP A 411 -7.02 33.02 7.15
N GLY A 412 -7.18 32.84 5.84
CA GLY A 412 -6.49 31.85 5.02
C GLY A 412 -7.17 30.47 4.97
N SER A 413 -8.36 30.33 5.55
CA SER A 413 -9.15 29.09 5.45
C SER A 413 -9.83 29.00 4.08
N ALA A 414 -9.96 27.79 3.55
CA ALA A 414 -10.77 27.53 2.37
C ALA A 414 -12.12 26.97 2.80
N ILE A 415 -13.20 27.35 2.15
CA ILE A 415 -14.53 26.79 2.38
C ILE A 415 -15.06 26.30 1.05
N ILE A 416 -15.42 25.01 0.96
CA ILE A 416 -16.12 24.47 -0.21
C ILE A 416 -17.53 24.11 0.23
N THR A 417 -18.52 24.63 -0.49
CA THR A 417 -19.92 24.24 -0.31
C THR A 417 -20.45 23.66 -1.61
N THR A 418 -21.02 22.46 -1.53
CA THR A 418 -21.76 21.83 -2.62
C THR A 418 -23.26 21.96 -2.38
N TYR A 419 -24.01 22.05 -3.47
CA TYR A 419 -25.44 22.34 -3.46
C TYR A 419 -26.19 21.31 -4.30
N ALA A 420 -27.39 20.94 -3.85
CA ALA A 420 -28.26 19.99 -4.53
C ALA A 420 -29.05 20.62 -5.70
N ASP A 421 -28.88 21.92 -5.92
CA ASP A 421 -29.45 22.70 -7.02
C ASP A 421 -28.36 23.43 -7.82
N ALA A 422 -28.73 23.97 -8.97
CA ALA A 422 -27.83 24.68 -9.88
C ALA A 422 -27.47 26.13 -9.47
N ASN A 423 -28.20 26.75 -8.53
CA ASN A 423 -28.09 28.18 -8.22
C ASN A 423 -27.47 28.47 -6.85
N CYS A 424 -26.88 27.45 -6.21
CA CYS A 424 -26.30 27.53 -4.87
C CYS A 424 -27.29 27.98 -3.77
N GLU A 425 -28.54 27.52 -3.82
CA GLU A 425 -29.58 27.87 -2.83
C GLU A 425 -29.80 26.78 -1.76
N LEU A 426 -29.66 25.51 -2.13
CA LEU A 426 -29.90 24.31 -1.31
C LEU A 426 -28.58 23.63 -0.97
N ALA A 427 -27.90 24.17 0.05
CA ALA A 427 -26.62 23.62 0.51
C ALA A 427 -26.77 22.15 0.93
N GLN A 428 -25.98 21.28 0.31
CA GLN A 428 -25.96 19.84 0.58
C GLN A 428 -24.84 19.50 1.57
N SER A 429 -23.65 20.06 1.35
CA SER A 429 -22.49 19.90 2.22
C SER A 429 -21.70 21.20 2.25
N SER A 430 -21.18 21.57 3.41
CA SER A 430 -20.25 22.68 3.56
C SER A 430 -19.08 22.20 4.40
N THR A 431 -17.89 22.34 3.86
CA THR A 431 -16.65 21.93 4.52
C THR A 431 -15.76 23.14 4.69
N ASP A 432 -15.43 23.44 5.94
CA ASP A 432 -14.53 24.52 6.33
C ASP A 432 -13.14 23.95 6.64
N PHE A 433 -12.16 24.36 5.84
CA PHE A 433 -10.77 23.97 5.93
C PHE A 433 -10.00 25.02 6.74
N THR A 434 -10.18 24.98 8.05
CA THR A 434 -9.37 25.77 8.98
C THR A 434 -7.91 25.27 9.00
N LYS A 435 -7.00 26.13 9.46
CA LYS A 435 -5.52 25.98 9.63
C LYS A 435 -4.99 24.67 10.25
N ARG A 436 -5.86 23.72 10.64
CA ARG A 436 -5.55 22.40 11.22
C ARG A 436 -6.00 21.21 10.38
N SER A 437 -6.55 21.42 9.18
CA SER A 437 -7.04 20.34 8.30
C SER A 437 -5.93 19.58 7.55
N GLU A 438 -4.67 19.66 8.02
CA GLU A 438 -3.56 18.79 7.60
C GLU A 438 -3.70 17.34 8.08
N MET A 439 -4.69 17.03 8.92
CA MET A 439 -4.97 15.66 9.33
C MET A 439 -5.87 15.00 8.30
N CYS A 440 -5.43 13.88 7.74
CA CYS A 440 -6.31 12.87 7.16
C CYS A 440 -7.57 12.77 8.00
N LEU A 441 -8.67 13.27 7.46
CA LEU A 441 -9.94 13.20 8.16
C LEU A 441 -10.52 11.82 7.82
N PRO A 442 -10.55 10.85 8.76
CA PRO A 442 -11.31 9.63 8.56
C PRO A 442 -12.78 10.05 8.47
N GLN A 443 -13.42 9.90 7.30
CA GLN A 443 -14.80 10.33 7.17
C GLN A 443 -15.71 9.39 8.00
N ARG A 444 -16.53 9.96 8.90
CA ARG A 444 -17.70 9.26 9.49
C ARG A 444 -18.91 9.21 8.52
N HIS A 445 -18.72 9.62 7.27
CA HIS A 445 -19.79 9.87 6.29
C HIS A 445 -19.39 9.44 4.86
N CYS A 446 -18.65 8.34 4.69
CA CYS A 446 -18.67 7.65 3.39
C CYS A 446 -20.06 7.00 3.26
N ALA A 447 -20.65 6.98 2.06
CA ALA A 447 -21.97 6.40 1.82
C ALA A 447 -22.05 4.94 2.31
N ASP A 448 -23.13 4.59 2.98
CA ASP A 448 -23.38 3.25 3.56
C ASP A 448 -23.05 2.14 2.56
N GLY A 449 -22.07 1.30 2.90
CA GLY A 449 -21.85 -0.02 2.27
C GLY A 449 -20.43 -0.33 1.82
N SER A 450 -19.54 0.64 1.69
CA SER A 450 -18.13 0.38 1.35
C SER A 450 -17.31 0.18 2.62
N ILE A 451 -16.63 -0.96 2.72
CA ILE A 451 -15.71 -1.31 3.83
C ILE A 451 -14.44 -0.43 3.80
N HIS A 452 -14.26 0.38 2.75
CA HIS A 452 -13.08 1.19 2.48
C HIS A 452 -13.19 2.56 3.15
N GLY A 453 -12.37 2.79 4.17
CA GLY A 453 -12.28 4.06 4.88
C GLY A 453 -11.71 5.16 3.99
N CYS A 454 -12.58 6.02 3.47
CA CYS A 454 -12.19 7.17 2.66
C CYS A 454 -11.58 8.26 3.57
N ALA A 455 -10.28 8.56 3.38
CA ALA A 455 -9.65 9.74 3.98
C ALA A 455 -9.55 10.85 2.94
N LYS A 456 -9.67 12.10 3.41
CA LYS A 456 -9.48 13.28 2.56
C LYS A 456 -8.35 14.16 3.07
N ARG A 457 -7.62 14.76 2.14
CA ARG A 457 -6.61 15.81 2.37
C ARG A 457 -6.93 17.01 1.49
N PHE A 458 -6.52 18.19 1.96
CA PHE A 458 -6.86 19.45 1.32
C PHE A 458 -5.61 20.31 1.18
N SER A 459 -5.51 21.03 0.07
CA SER A 459 -4.46 22.04 -0.13
C SER A 459 -4.98 23.21 -0.95
N VAL A 460 -4.35 24.37 -0.81
CA VAL A 460 -4.71 25.59 -1.53
C VAL A 460 -3.56 26.03 -2.43
N GLY A 461 -3.86 26.30 -3.70
CA GLY A 461 -2.92 26.79 -4.70
C GLY A 461 -3.38 28.10 -5.35
N GLY A 462 -2.54 28.65 -6.22
CA GLY A 462 -2.83 29.88 -6.99
C GLY A 462 -3.06 31.14 -6.15
N LEU A 463 -2.64 31.11 -4.88
CA LEU A 463 -2.55 32.32 -4.06
C LEU A 463 -1.44 33.18 -4.66
N LYS A 464 -1.79 34.42 -5.03
CA LYS A 464 -0.84 35.42 -5.53
C LYS A 464 0.48 35.28 -4.77
N ARG A 465 1.53 34.90 -5.50
CA ARG A 465 2.89 35.11 -5.00
C ARG A 465 2.97 36.60 -4.68
N SER A 466 3.43 36.94 -3.48
CA SER A 466 3.55 38.33 -3.06
C SER A 466 4.66 39.08 -3.82
N ALA A 467 4.75 39.02 -5.16
CA ALA A 467 5.27 40.04 -6.06
C ALA A 467 5.10 39.56 -7.52
N PRO A 468 4.53 40.37 -8.44
CA PRO A 468 4.20 40.01 -9.83
C PRO A 468 5.39 39.75 -10.78
N SER A 469 6.62 39.61 -10.27
CA SER A 469 7.83 39.45 -11.09
C SER A 469 8.80 38.38 -10.57
N GLY A 470 8.50 37.70 -9.46
CA GLY A 470 9.48 36.84 -8.78
C GLY A 470 10.70 37.62 -8.24
N LEU A 471 10.67 38.95 -8.31
CA LEU A 471 11.72 39.81 -7.75
C LEU A 471 11.65 39.78 -6.22
N MET A 472 12.80 39.58 -5.60
CA MET A 472 13.00 39.63 -4.17
C MET A 472 14.08 40.67 -3.85
N THR A 473 13.93 41.33 -2.71
CA THR A 473 15.03 42.05 -2.09
C THR A 473 15.79 41.07 -1.21
N ALA A 474 17.08 40.92 -1.49
CA ALA A 474 18.01 40.10 -0.73
C ALA A 474 18.95 40.99 0.09
N ILE A 475 19.19 40.61 1.34
CA ILE A 475 20.09 41.28 2.27
C ILE A 475 21.05 40.24 2.83
N ALA A 476 22.34 40.37 2.51
CA ALA A 476 23.41 39.59 3.11
C ALA A 476 24.02 40.36 4.28
N ILE A 477 24.16 39.71 5.43
CA ILE A 477 24.66 40.28 6.68
C ILE A 477 26.01 39.66 7.02
N TYR A 478 26.96 40.49 7.41
CA TYR A 478 28.36 40.15 7.66
C TYR A 478 28.80 40.68 9.03
N GLU A 479 29.73 39.97 9.67
CA GLU A 479 30.26 40.36 10.98
C GLU A 479 31.16 41.61 10.88
N ARG A 480 32.13 41.62 9.94
CA ARG A 480 33.18 42.65 9.91
C ARG A 480 33.37 43.34 8.56
N SER A 481 33.12 42.65 7.47
CA SER A 481 33.19 43.23 6.13
C SER A 481 32.41 42.39 5.13
N CYS A 482 31.93 43.02 4.07
CA CYS A 482 31.22 42.33 2.98
C CYS A 482 32.13 41.50 2.07
N GLU A 483 33.44 41.46 2.34
CA GLU A 483 34.39 40.58 1.67
C GLU A 483 34.43 39.17 2.30
N GLU A 484 33.95 39.05 3.54
CA GLU A 484 33.85 37.79 4.27
C GLU A 484 32.63 36.97 3.82
N ILE A 485 32.53 35.73 4.30
CA ILE A 485 31.31 34.92 4.14
C ILE A 485 30.22 35.55 5.02
N PRO A 486 28.96 35.69 4.57
CA PRO A 486 27.91 36.24 5.41
C PRO A 486 27.58 35.32 6.61
N LEU A 487 27.02 35.92 7.66
CA LEU A 487 26.39 35.22 8.78
C LEU A 487 25.00 34.73 8.38
N GLN A 488 24.22 35.61 7.73
CA GLN A 488 22.88 35.31 7.25
C GLN A 488 22.60 35.99 5.90
N VAL A 489 21.70 35.41 5.12
CA VAL A 489 21.11 36.05 3.92
C VAL A 489 19.60 35.97 4.04
N LEU A 490 18.90 37.10 4.05
CA LEU A 490 17.43 37.15 4.00
C LEU A 490 16.99 37.61 2.62
N ALA A 491 16.10 36.86 2.00
CA ALA A 491 15.39 37.25 0.78
C ALA A 491 13.90 37.31 1.06
N PHE A 492 13.24 38.37 0.64
CA PHE A 492 11.78 38.49 0.73
C PHE A 492 11.21 39.08 -0.56
N PRO A 493 10.01 38.64 -0.98
CA PRO A 493 9.35 39.18 -2.15
C PRO A 493 9.21 40.71 -2.07
N ASP A 494 9.65 41.40 -3.11
CA ASP A 494 9.60 42.86 -3.20
C ASP A 494 9.33 43.29 -4.64
N SER A 495 8.10 43.72 -4.90
CA SER A 495 7.65 44.14 -6.22
C SER A 495 8.23 45.50 -6.65
N THR A 496 8.86 46.24 -5.72
CA THR A 496 9.50 47.52 -5.98
C THR A 496 10.99 47.39 -6.27
N CYS A 497 11.52 46.16 -6.24
CA CYS A 497 12.92 45.90 -6.56
C CYS A 497 13.19 46.14 -8.06
N GLU A 498 13.94 47.20 -8.39
CA GLU A 498 14.34 47.46 -9.77
C GLU A 498 15.63 46.70 -10.10
N ALA A 499 15.57 45.73 -11.01
CA ALA A 499 16.75 45.01 -11.52
C ALA A 499 17.81 45.94 -12.16
N THR A 500 17.41 47.15 -12.55
CA THR A 500 18.30 48.23 -13.03
C THR A 500 19.04 48.99 -11.92
N ALA A 501 18.73 48.77 -10.65
CA ALA A 501 19.64 49.05 -9.54
C ALA A 501 20.71 47.94 -9.47
N MET A 502 21.42 47.73 -10.58
CA MET A 502 22.68 47.00 -10.58
C MET A 502 23.67 47.81 -9.74
N GLY A 503 23.71 47.49 -8.45
CA GLY A 503 24.63 48.04 -7.47
C GLY A 503 24.01 49.09 -6.55
N ILE A 504 23.38 48.65 -5.45
CA ILE A 504 23.85 49.18 -4.15
C ILE A 504 25.14 48.42 -3.84
N ASP A 505 26.15 48.66 -4.67
CA ASP A 505 27.49 48.09 -4.54
C ASP A 505 28.20 48.96 -3.51
N GLY A 506 27.80 48.76 -2.26
CA GLY A 506 28.27 49.51 -1.12
C GLY A 506 28.10 48.61 0.09
N CYS A 507 29.21 48.15 0.63
CA CYS A 507 29.20 47.52 1.94
C CYS A 507 28.80 48.60 2.95
N ASN A 508 27.59 48.50 3.47
CA ASN A 508 27.04 49.50 4.37
C ASN A 508 27.25 49.05 5.82
N ASP A 509 27.66 49.99 6.67
CA ASP A 509 27.69 49.80 8.12
C ASP A 509 26.27 49.93 8.66
N TRP A 510 25.81 48.89 9.36
CA TRP A 510 24.58 48.91 10.14
C TRP A 510 24.91 49.41 11.55
N SER A 511 25.09 50.74 11.66
CA SER A 511 25.66 51.43 12.83
C SER A 511 25.03 51.12 14.18
N ASP A 512 23.81 50.59 14.20
CA ASP A 512 23.07 50.24 15.41
C ASP A 512 23.31 48.79 15.90
N ASN A 513 23.86 47.90 15.06
CA ASN A 513 23.99 46.46 15.35
C ASN A 513 25.41 45.88 15.14
N TRP A 514 26.43 46.70 14.87
CA TRP A 514 27.82 46.26 14.58
C TRP A 514 27.95 45.24 13.43
N PHE A 515 27.03 45.28 12.46
CA PHE A 515 27.09 44.44 11.27
C PHE A 515 27.37 45.25 10.01
N TYR A 516 27.88 44.57 9.00
CA TYR A 516 27.91 45.07 7.64
C TYR A 516 26.84 44.37 6.82
N TYR A 517 26.26 45.05 5.85
CA TYR A 517 25.30 44.42 4.94
C TYR A 517 25.45 44.88 3.50
N SER A 518 25.04 44.01 2.59
CA SER A 518 24.86 44.30 1.17
C SER A 518 23.46 43.90 0.75
N SER A 519 22.79 44.75 -0.03
CA SER A 519 21.47 44.45 -0.59
C SER A 519 21.52 44.26 -2.11
N ASN A 520 20.70 43.34 -2.61
CA ASN A 520 20.59 43.02 -4.03
C ASN A 520 19.14 42.73 -4.41
N CYS A 521 18.74 43.10 -5.62
CA CYS A 521 17.55 42.54 -6.24
C CYS A 521 17.88 41.19 -6.86
N ILE A 522 17.11 40.17 -6.51
CA ILE A 522 17.33 38.79 -6.97
C ILE A 522 16.03 38.20 -7.49
N VAL A 523 16.13 37.11 -8.25
CA VAL A 523 14.99 36.31 -8.71
C VAL A 523 15.04 34.87 -8.17
N ASP A 524 16.18 34.47 -7.61
CA ASP A 524 16.41 33.13 -7.06
C ASP A 524 17.25 33.24 -5.78
N SER A 525 16.64 32.86 -4.65
CA SER A 525 17.26 32.88 -3.33
C SER A 525 18.31 31.77 -3.15
N THR A 526 18.17 30.64 -3.85
CA THR A 526 19.09 29.50 -3.79
C THR A 526 20.39 29.84 -4.50
N ASP A 527 20.31 30.30 -5.75
CA ASP A 527 21.49 30.70 -6.54
C ASP A 527 22.23 31.87 -5.88
N PHE A 528 21.48 32.87 -5.39
CA PHE A 528 22.08 34.00 -4.70
C PHE A 528 22.80 33.58 -3.42
N THR A 529 22.17 32.72 -2.60
CA THR A 529 22.78 32.19 -1.39
C THR A 529 24.06 31.42 -1.71
N ALA A 530 24.01 30.50 -2.68
CA ALA A 530 25.18 29.74 -3.13
C ALA A 530 26.33 30.66 -3.58
N SER A 531 26.01 31.75 -4.30
CA SER A 531 27.02 32.72 -4.75
C SER A 531 27.71 33.47 -3.60
N LYS A 532 26.98 33.75 -2.51
CA LYS A 532 27.49 34.50 -1.36
C LYS A 532 28.26 33.63 -0.37
N PHE A 533 27.78 32.41 -0.12
CA PHE A 533 28.46 31.47 0.77
C PHE A 533 29.60 30.70 0.07
N ARG A 534 29.59 30.62 -1.27
CA ARG A 534 30.61 29.90 -2.06
C ARG A 534 30.72 28.44 -1.57
N ASP A 535 31.92 28.02 -1.20
CA ASP A 535 32.20 26.68 -0.66
C ASP A 535 31.91 26.54 0.85
N ALA A 536 31.50 27.62 1.52
CA ALA A 536 31.21 27.60 2.94
C ALA A 536 29.88 26.88 3.22
N PRO A 537 29.77 26.14 4.33
CA PRO A 537 28.55 25.44 4.67
C PRO A 537 27.44 26.40 5.10
N TYR A 538 26.25 26.18 4.59
CA TYR A 538 25.07 26.98 4.90
C TYR A 538 23.79 26.15 4.87
N LEU A 539 22.77 26.66 5.55
CA LEU A 539 21.41 26.15 5.53
C LEU A 539 20.46 27.26 5.07
N LEU A 540 19.83 27.09 3.93
CA LEU A 540 18.75 27.92 3.40
C LEU A 540 17.39 27.36 3.85
N VAL A 541 16.61 28.21 4.51
CA VAL A 541 15.25 27.94 4.99
C VAL A 541 14.29 28.83 4.21
N GLU A 542 13.51 28.25 3.31
CA GLU A 542 12.45 28.94 2.61
C GLU A 542 11.14 28.79 3.39
N LYS A 543 10.57 29.91 3.84
CA LYS A 543 9.30 29.94 4.57
C LYS A 543 8.16 30.29 3.63
N TYR A 544 7.09 29.52 3.73
CA TYR A 544 5.87 29.65 2.96
C TYR A 544 4.68 29.94 3.87
N ALA A 545 3.62 30.49 3.27
CA ALA A 545 2.37 30.76 3.95
C ALA A 545 1.72 29.45 4.42
N GLU A 546 1.14 29.48 5.62
CA GLU A 546 0.40 28.36 6.19
C GLU A 546 -0.76 27.94 5.28
N GLY A 547 -1.04 26.63 5.20
CA GLY A 547 -2.11 26.07 4.37
C GLY A 547 -1.80 25.96 2.87
N THR A 548 -0.62 26.41 2.43
CA THR A 548 -0.23 26.39 1.00
C THR A 548 0.61 25.20 0.60
N ASN A 549 1.02 24.34 1.55
CA ASN A 549 1.96 23.24 1.33
C ASN A 549 3.18 23.65 0.49
N CYS A 550 3.84 24.73 0.90
CA CYS A 550 4.94 25.37 0.18
C CYS A 550 4.58 25.96 -1.20
N GLY A 551 3.33 26.40 -1.39
CA GLY A 551 2.84 27.04 -2.62
C GLY A 551 3.08 28.56 -2.69
N ALA A 552 3.07 29.28 -1.57
CA ALA A 552 3.25 30.73 -1.53
C ALA A 552 4.40 31.16 -0.61
N GLN A 553 5.54 31.56 -1.19
CA GLN A 553 6.75 31.92 -0.43
C GLN A 553 6.57 33.26 0.27
N LEU A 554 6.89 33.31 1.57
CA LEU A 554 6.89 34.51 2.40
C LEU A 554 8.27 35.17 2.42
N TYR A 555 9.31 34.36 2.69
CA TYR A 555 10.71 34.79 2.70
C TYR A 555 11.62 33.56 2.66
N ALA A 556 12.90 33.77 2.41
CA ALA A 556 13.94 32.76 2.57
C ALA A 556 15.06 33.32 3.44
N ILE A 557 15.57 32.53 4.37
CA ILE A 557 16.71 32.90 5.21
C ILE A 557 17.78 31.82 5.17
N ALA A 558 18.99 32.20 4.78
CA ALA A 558 20.16 31.36 4.88
C ALA A 558 20.93 31.67 6.16
N TYR A 559 21.38 30.62 6.83
CA TYR A 559 22.24 30.68 8.00
C TYR A 559 23.60 30.05 7.67
N ARG A 560 24.67 30.67 8.15
CA ARG A 560 25.97 30.00 8.17
C ARG A 560 25.91 28.76 9.07
N SER A 561 26.48 27.66 8.58
CA SER A 561 26.44 26.35 9.26
C SER A 561 27.85 25.86 9.59
N ASP A 562 28.56 26.57 10.45
CA ASP A 562 29.91 26.23 10.93
C ASP A 562 29.93 25.67 12.38
N SER A 563 28.76 25.43 12.98
CA SER A 563 28.57 25.07 14.40
C SER A 563 29.04 26.11 15.42
N ASP A 564 29.44 27.31 14.99
CA ASP A 564 29.76 28.41 15.90
C ASP A 564 28.49 29.19 16.30
N CYS A 565 28.60 29.95 17.39
CA CYS A 565 27.55 30.83 17.87
C CYS A 565 27.63 32.17 17.13
N HIS A 566 26.59 32.51 16.38
CA HIS A 566 26.52 33.76 15.62
C HIS A 566 25.38 34.64 16.11
N PRO A 567 25.56 35.96 16.19
CA PRO A 567 24.45 36.87 16.42
C PRO A 567 23.53 36.92 15.18
N SER A 568 22.23 36.97 15.41
CA SER A 568 21.23 37.16 14.36
C SER A 568 21.16 38.64 13.97
N GLY A 569 21.15 38.93 12.67
CA GLY A 569 21.05 40.30 12.17
C GLY A 569 19.61 40.84 12.11
N PHE A 570 18.61 39.98 12.33
CA PHE A 570 17.18 40.32 12.18
C PHE A 570 16.45 40.47 13.50
N ASP A 571 17.01 39.95 14.59
CA ASP A 571 16.46 40.03 15.93
C ASP A 571 17.60 40.14 16.95
N LYS A 572 17.26 40.17 18.24
CA LYS A 572 18.26 40.27 19.32
C LYS A 572 18.73 38.88 19.79
N THR A 573 18.53 37.84 18.98
CA THR A 573 18.90 36.47 19.32
C THR A 573 20.25 36.10 18.70
N HIS A 574 20.71 34.91 19.03
CA HIS A 574 21.89 34.29 18.46
C HIS A 574 21.50 32.92 17.93
N PHE A 575 22.21 32.40 16.94
CA PHE A 575 21.93 31.11 16.35
C PHE A 575 23.17 30.26 16.25
N ARG A 576 22.97 28.94 16.25
CA ARG A 576 23.97 27.93 15.92
C ARG A 576 23.31 26.90 15.01
N VAL A 577 23.92 26.64 13.86
CA VAL A 577 23.48 25.57 12.95
C VAL A 577 24.53 24.46 12.94
N SER A 578 24.09 23.25 13.27
CA SER A 578 24.95 22.09 13.43
C SER A 578 24.44 20.91 12.60
N LEU A 579 25.38 20.18 11.98
CA LEU A 579 25.12 18.92 11.31
C LEU A 579 25.26 17.77 12.31
N ASN A 580 24.24 16.92 12.38
CA ASN A 580 24.26 15.72 13.21
C ASN A 580 24.82 14.51 12.43
N GLU A 581 25.26 13.48 13.14
CA GLU A 581 25.88 12.26 12.55
C GLU A 581 24.98 11.53 11.54
N ASN A 582 23.66 11.67 11.67
CA ASN A 582 22.66 11.08 10.78
C ASN A 582 22.34 11.96 9.55
N ASN A 583 23.17 12.95 9.25
CA ASN A 583 22.96 13.97 8.21
C ASN A 583 21.70 14.84 8.41
N SER A 584 21.10 14.83 9.60
CA SER A 584 20.08 15.83 9.97
C SER A 584 20.74 17.13 10.39
N VAL A 585 20.04 18.25 10.23
CA VAL A 585 20.54 19.57 10.62
C VAL A 585 19.71 20.11 11.77
N THR A 586 20.39 20.65 12.78
CA THR A 586 19.76 21.33 13.92
C THR A 586 20.05 22.82 13.85
N ILE A 587 18.99 23.64 13.86
CA ILE A 587 19.05 25.08 14.10
C ILE A 587 18.70 25.31 15.57
N ALA A 588 19.59 25.95 16.31
CA ALA A 588 19.34 26.39 17.67
C ALA A 588 19.31 27.92 17.74
N THR A 589 18.29 28.50 18.38
CA THR A 589 18.17 29.95 18.59
C THR A 589 18.22 30.25 20.07
N PHE A 590 19.10 31.17 20.45
CA PHE A 590 19.47 31.52 21.83
C PHE A 590 19.16 32.99 22.13
N PRO A 591 18.73 33.31 23.36
CA PRO A 591 18.51 34.70 23.77
C PRO A 591 19.81 35.45 24.07
N SER A 592 20.94 34.75 24.22
CA SER A 592 22.23 35.34 24.62
C SER A 592 23.37 34.94 23.68
N GLY A 593 24.38 35.81 23.56
CA GLY A 593 25.57 35.58 22.74
C GLY A 593 26.57 34.57 23.31
N LEU A 594 26.21 33.88 24.39
CA LEU A 594 26.98 32.76 24.90
C LEU A 594 26.53 31.41 24.31
N CYS A 595 25.40 31.39 23.58
CA CYS A 595 24.76 30.19 23.02
C CYS A 595 24.79 28.99 23.97
N ARG A 596 24.36 29.20 25.23
CA ARG A 596 24.33 28.14 26.22
C ARG A 596 23.03 27.39 26.12
N ASP A 597 23.12 26.08 26.01
CA ASP A 597 21.95 25.20 25.99
C ASP A 597 21.11 25.30 27.29
N SER A 598 21.69 25.85 28.36
CA SER A 598 21.03 26.12 29.64
C SER A 598 20.21 27.42 29.67
N ASP A 599 20.29 28.26 28.64
CA ASP A 599 19.57 29.54 28.62
C ASP A 599 18.06 29.28 28.50
N ALA A 600 17.29 29.86 29.42
CA ALA A 600 15.83 29.85 29.34
C ALA A 600 15.41 30.50 28.01
N GLU A 601 14.45 29.88 27.30
CA GLU A 601 13.97 30.29 25.96
C GLU A 601 14.84 29.85 24.77
N THR A 602 15.86 29.01 24.98
CA THR A 602 16.54 28.36 23.84
C THR A 602 15.58 27.44 23.08
N THR A 603 15.51 27.61 21.75
CA THR A 603 14.67 26.78 20.87
C THR A 603 15.54 25.95 19.94
N TYR A 604 15.10 24.70 19.69
CA TYR A 604 15.80 23.76 18.80
C TYR A 604 14.83 23.26 17.75
N VAL A 605 15.26 23.31 16.50
CA VAL A 605 14.56 22.70 15.37
C VAL A 605 15.53 21.75 14.68
N THR A 606 15.24 20.45 14.73
CA THR A 606 16.02 19.42 14.03
C THR A 606 15.22 18.90 12.84
N VAL A 607 15.83 18.92 11.66
CA VAL A 607 15.21 18.46 10.42
C VAL A 607 16.00 17.29 9.84
N GLY A 608 15.29 16.19 9.59
CA GLY A 608 15.87 14.96 9.03
C GLY A 608 16.38 15.15 7.61
N SER A 609 17.40 14.36 7.23
CA SER A 609 18.04 14.39 5.93
C SER A 609 17.09 14.15 4.75
N SER A 610 15.95 13.48 4.97
CA SER A 610 14.89 13.28 3.97
C SER A 610 14.23 14.57 3.46
N TYR A 611 14.38 15.69 4.16
CA TYR A 611 13.77 16.98 3.81
C TYR A 611 14.79 18.02 3.30
N ILE A 612 16.08 17.69 3.28
CA ILE A 612 17.15 18.62 2.92
C ILE A 612 17.57 18.34 1.47
N ASN A 613 17.57 19.36 0.61
CA ASN A 613 17.89 19.25 -0.81
C ASN A 613 16.94 18.31 -1.60
N THR A 614 15.74 18.04 -1.09
CA THR A 614 14.75 17.16 -1.74
C THR A 614 13.54 17.90 -2.29
N SER A 615 13.49 19.23 -2.14
CA SER A 615 12.32 20.08 -2.46
C SER A 615 11.03 19.72 -1.70
N ALA A 616 11.10 18.75 -0.78
CA ALA A 616 9.97 18.33 0.06
C ALA A 616 9.55 19.45 1.01
N CYS A 617 8.24 19.59 1.22
CA CYS A 617 7.69 20.58 2.14
C CYS A 617 7.67 20.02 3.57
N PHE A 618 8.55 20.53 4.42
CA PHE A 618 8.58 20.21 5.84
C PHE A 618 7.48 20.98 6.59
N ASN A 619 6.63 20.23 7.31
CA ASN A 619 5.54 20.79 8.13
C ASN A 619 4.65 21.78 7.36
N GLY A 620 4.37 21.49 6.08
CA GLY A 620 3.47 22.25 5.20
C GLY A 620 3.93 23.67 4.83
N THR A 621 5.05 24.16 5.35
CA THR A 621 5.41 25.58 5.26
C THR A 621 6.89 25.86 5.06
N ILE A 622 7.76 24.86 5.01
CA ILE A 622 9.21 25.07 4.94
C ILE A 622 9.82 24.19 3.84
N ARG A 623 10.68 24.77 2.99
CA ARG A 623 11.64 24.01 2.17
C ARG A 623 13.06 24.31 2.62
N LEU A 624 13.92 23.30 2.53
CA LEU A 624 15.29 23.35 3.05
C LEU A 624 16.28 22.95 1.97
N SER A 625 17.26 23.83 1.76
CA SER A 625 18.41 23.59 0.89
C SER A 625 19.67 23.82 1.70
N ALA A 626 20.69 23.01 1.52
CA ALA A 626 21.93 23.13 2.27
C ALA A 626 23.15 22.77 1.41
N ASN A 627 24.23 23.55 1.57
CA ASN A 627 25.54 23.12 1.14
C ASN A 627 26.29 22.58 2.37
N LEU A 628 26.53 21.27 2.39
CA LEU A 628 27.15 20.55 3.51
C LEU A 628 28.55 20.02 3.19
N THR A 629 29.13 20.35 2.02
CA THR A 629 30.36 19.71 1.49
C THR A 629 31.63 19.98 2.30
N ALA A 630 31.61 20.84 3.33
CA ALA A 630 32.78 21.22 4.12
C ALA A 630 32.85 20.61 5.53
N PHE A 631 31.86 19.81 5.98
CA PHE A 631 31.89 19.16 7.30
C PHE A 631 32.86 17.96 7.34
N SER A 632 34.17 18.23 7.31
CA SER A 632 35.23 17.25 7.64
C SER A 632 35.93 17.55 8.96
N GLY A 633 35.25 18.29 9.86
CA GLY A 633 35.69 18.56 11.22
C GLY A 633 35.12 17.54 12.20
N GLN A 634 36.01 16.94 13.00
CA GLN A 634 35.80 15.89 14.00
C GLN A 634 34.53 16.09 14.85
N ALA A 635 33.65 15.08 14.88
CA ALA A 635 32.46 15.05 15.71
C ALA A 635 32.79 15.27 17.21
N PRO A 636 32.00 16.05 17.97
CA PRO A 636 32.11 16.08 19.42
C PRO A 636 31.90 14.66 19.97
N SER A 637 32.79 14.22 20.86
CA SER A 637 32.68 12.90 21.49
C SER A 637 31.33 12.74 22.19
N LEU A 638 30.75 11.55 21.99
CA LEU A 638 29.49 11.05 22.52
C LEU A 638 29.50 10.91 24.07
N ASP A 639 29.74 12.00 24.80
CA ASP A 639 29.79 12.02 26.28
C ASP A 639 28.77 12.99 26.90
N ALA A 640 27.87 13.60 26.10
CA ALA A 640 26.95 14.65 26.60
C ALA A 640 25.45 14.38 26.41
N TYR A 641 25.03 13.24 25.87
CA TYR A 641 23.60 12.88 25.79
C TYR A 641 23.18 12.02 26.99
N LYS A 642 22.79 12.68 28.10
CA LYS A 642 22.00 11.99 29.14
C LYS A 642 20.58 11.78 28.62
N THR A 643 20.12 10.53 28.58
CA THR A 643 18.76 10.18 28.16
C THR A 643 17.73 10.68 29.19
N ARG A 644 16.49 10.93 28.75
CA ARG A 644 15.38 11.44 29.58
C ARG A 644 15.09 10.57 30.82
N GLU A 645 15.51 9.31 30.82
CA GLU A 645 15.44 8.39 31.97
C GLU A 645 16.51 8.68 33.05
N GLN A 646 17.68 9.20 32.69
CA GLN A 646 18.77 9.56 33.63
C GLN A 646 18.57 10.93 34.31
N ILE A 647 17.62 11.75 33.83
CA ILE A 647 17.22 13.01 34.49
C ILE A 647 16.22 12.71 35.63
N MET A 648 15.42 11.65 35.50
CA MET A 648 14.42 11.27 36.51
C MET A 648 15.00 10.38 37.63
N PHE A 649 16.10 9.67 37.38
CA PHE A 649 16.79 8.85 38.39
C PHE A 649 18.30 9.18 38.39
N PRO A 650 18.77 10.06 39.28
CA PRO A 650 20.18 10.40 39.36
C PRO A 650 21.04 9.20 39.79
N ASP A 651 22.28 9.17 39.29
CA ASP A 651 23.21 8.03 39.36
C ASP A 651 23.53 7.54 40.81
N TRP A 652 23.23 8.32 41.85
CA TRP A 652 23.38 7.91 43.26
C TRP A 652 22.32 6.90 43.74
N LEU A 653 21.24 6.69 42.98
CA LEU A 653 20.20 5.71 43.30
C LEU A 653 20.58 4.27 42.88
N TRP A 654 21.62 4.12 42.05
CA TRP A 654 22.00 2.84 41.44
C TRP A 654 23.41 2.34 41.80
N ASP A 655 24.13 3.03 42.68
CA ASP A 655 25.46 2.60 43.13
C ASP A 655 25.38 1.90 44.52
N PRO A 656 25.75 0.62 44.65
CA PRO A 656 25.61 -0.14 45.88
C PRO A 656 26.73 0.25 46.86
N THR A 657 26.45 1.11 47.82
CA THR A 657 27.35 1.26 48.99
C THR A 657 27.00 0.23 50.09
N PRO A 658 28.01 -0.33 50.78
CA PRO A 658 27.88 -1.60 51.49
C PRO A 658 27.14 -1.47 52.83
N ARG A 659 26.51 -2.59 53.21
CA ARG A 659 25.85 -2.89 54.50
C ARG A 659 26.27 -1.98 55.66
N ARG A 660 25.31 -1.24 56.22
CA ARG A 660 25.30 -0.92 57.64
C ARG A 660 24.05 -1.49 58.29
N ILE A 661 24.34 -2.25 59.34
CA ILE A 661 23.47 -3.01 60.21
C ILE A 661 22.56 -2.04 60.96
N PHE A 662 21.26 -2.33 61.01
CA PHE A 662 20.38 -1.78 62.04
C PHE A 662 20.68 -2.54 63.34
N GLU A 663 21.38 -1.91 64.28
CA GLU A 663 21.22 -2.26 65.69
C GLU A 663 19.92 -1.64 66.17
N SER A 664 19.09 -2.48 66.77
CA SER A 664 17.90 -2.11 67.51
C SER A 664 18.27 -1.35 68.78
N ASP A 665 17.68 -0.18 68.98
CA ASP A 665 16.88 0.17 70.16
C ASP A 665 15.97 1.36 69.85
#